data_AF-A0A6P7FYP2-F1
#
_entry.id   AF-A0A6P7FYP2-F1
#
_cell.length_a   1.000
_cell.length_b   1.000
_cell.length_c   1.000
_cell.angle_alpha   90.00
_cell.angle_beta   90.00
_cell.angle_gamma   90.00
#
_symmetry.space_group_name_H-M   'P 1'
#
loop_
_entity.id
_entity.type
_entity.pdbx_description
1 polymer ?
#
loop_
_entity_poly.entity_id
_entity_poly.type
_entity_poly.pdbx_seq_one_letter_code
_entity_poly.pdbx_strand_id
1 'polypeptide(L)'
;MEDDDTPSEPSVLQYSGSDDFQPSDEFSSDDSRHSGNPENSAGDGDGEGHDEMIPVAVQEEPPKRTRKRQRRESKRQIRKKQRNSGSSYKTEKGKTVLAKLFRNTPCLCKKKCDNNIDEEARKHAFSVFWKLGSFKLQNAYLCGLVKQEIPKCRRPRDGSRPNKSSSNHFYIHNVDGNNINVCRQYLVDTFQISHGRLTRSLKKLKDGKAPGLDERGCHVPANKIAVDRMNVVREHIFSFPAYQSHYTRTQNPNRKYLPSHLTITAMYKSYLEYCNGKGDPVSEAVYRRTFNSEFNLHFHSPLKDTCGKCDVFKTKLNVLQNEQEKQHLKAMHELHLRKAEAARSAKDEDAKQSKDDPNYYAFTFDLEKALPFPRLTTGIAYYKRNMYLYNLGCHELKNGLGFMYTWDETQASRGSQEISSCVTKHLLSRAKDCKHIVMYSDTCTGQNRNWNFALAMQKLTQMETSIDVIDLKYMVSGHSFLPNDTDFASIESYAQKKLQVIYSPNEWNEAILKCRSKNPFHLTKMDREDFYSTTELVDAVTKRSVNVDKGNFNWLKTQWIRFIREDPFVLFYKETLQKDVQFESVSLAWSKQKTKKNRNNDQIPVGLIEQSHLYNAPRPVTKEKKRDMLDLLDYIPPVHHEFYRNLITGDDVEDIELLEEVAEPEQDENMIKKNIYLM
;
A
#
# COMPACT_ATOMS: atom_id res chain seq x y z
N MET A 1 61.41 35.19 41.20
CA MET A 1 60.12 35.91 41.34
C MET A 1 59.18 35.18 40.41
N GLU A 2 58.81 33.96 40.82
CA GLU A 2 57.67 33.65 41.74
C GLU A 2 56.39 33.67 40.89
N ASP A 3 55.89 32.49 40.54
CA ASP A 3 54.85 31.72 41.25
C ASP A 3 53.49 32.06 40.60
N ASP A 4 52.88 31.14 39.87
CA ASP A 4 52.06 30.01 40.34
C ASP A 4 50.60 30.42 40.62
N ASP A 5 49.75 29.51 40.17
CA ASP A 5 48.49 29.11 40.77
C ASP A 5 47.10 29.59 40.29
N THR A 6 46.29 28.52 40.27
CA THR A 6 44.92 28.20 39.84
C THR A 6 43.75 29.07 40.33
N PRO A 7 42.54 28.84 39.77
CA PRO A 7 41.30 29.05 40.52
C PRO A 7 40.41 27.79 40.63
N SER A 8 40.29 27.33 41.88
CA SER A 8 39.05 27.10 42.66
C SER A 8 37.79 26.46 42.06
N GLU A 9 37.46 25.28 42.60
CA GLU A 9 36.11 24.75 42.89
C GLU A 9 35.42 25.55 44.03
N PRO A 10 34.07 25.52 44.25
CA PRO A 10 33.47 24.35 44.93
C PRO A 10 31.94 24.08 44.80
N SER A 11 31.60 22.84 45.19
CA SER A 11 30.52 22.42 46.12
C SER A 11 29.27 21.71 45.59
N VAL A 12 29.01 20.62 46.32
CA VAL A 12 28.05 19.53 46.17
C VAL A 12 26.83 19.80 47.06
N LEU A 13 25.64 19.40 46.61
CA LEU A 13 24.54 19.03 47.50
C LEU A 13 23.74 17.86 46.90
N GLN A 14 23.81 16.72 47.58
CA GLN A 14 22.97 15.54 47.40
C GLN A 14 21.66 15.70 48.18
N TYR A 15 20.55 15.20 47.65
CA TYR A 15 19.45 14.68 48.46
C TYR A 15 18.83 13.45 47.77
N SER A 16 18.81 12.35 48.52
CA SER A 16 18.26 11.03 48.22
C SER A 16 16.77 10.94 48.56
N GLY A 17 16.01 10.13 47.82
CA GLY A 17 14.66 9.71 48.21
C GLY A 17 13.95 8.94 47.10
N SER A 18 13.98 7.62 47.24
CA SER A 18 13.32 6.55 46.47
C SER A 18 11.79 6.66 46.44
N ASP A 19 11.15 6.20 45.35
CA ASP A 19 10.06 5.22 45.42
C ASP A 19 9.73 4.63 44.04
N ASP A 20 9.54 3.32 44.04
CA ASP A 20 9.20 2.42 42.95
C ASP A 20 7.88 2.75 42.24
N PHE A 21 7.88 2.82 40.91
CA PHE A 21 6.69 2.48 40.12
C PHE A 21 7.04 2.07 38.67
N GLN A 22 7.04 0.75 38.44
CA GLN A 22 6.73 0.09 37.16
C GLN A 22 5.49 -0.81 37.43
N PRO A 23 4.72 -1.30 36.42
CA PRO A 23 4.81 -1.09 34.97
C PRO A 23 3.42 -0.91 34.28
N SER A 24 3.45 -0.97 32.94
CA SER A 24 2.40 -1.37 31.99
C SER A 24 1.66 -0.26 31.22
N ASP A 25 2.09 -0.04 29.97
CA ASP A 25 1.16 0.15 28.85
C ASP A 25 1.75 -0.51 27.60
N GLU A 26 1.23 -1.70 27.32
CA GLU A 26 1.34 -2.41 26.04
C GLU A 26 0.64 -1.59 24.95
N PHE A 27 1.41 -0.94 24.06
CA PHE A 27 0.88 -0.51 22.77
C PHE A 27 1.20 -1.57 21.72
N SER A 28 0.36 -2.60 21.68
CA SER A 28 0.24 -3.52 20.56
C SER A 28 -0.22 -2.77 19.30
N SER A 29 0.65 -2.71 18.29
CA SER A 29 0.27 -2.43 16.90
C SER A 29 0.64 -3.64 16.06
N ASP A 30 -0.19 -4.66 16.20
CA ASP A 30 -0.33 -5.81 15.32
C ASP A 30 -0.86 -5.33 13.95
N ASP A 31 0.01 -5.28 12.94
CA ASP A 31 -0.39 -5.22 11.52
C ASP A 31 0.30 -6.41 10.81
N SER A 32 -0.02 -7.61 11.29
CA SER A 32 0.19 -8.86 10.59
C SER A 32 -1.06 -9.20 9.77
N ARG A 33 -0.91 -9.36 8.44
CA ARG A 33 -1.88 -10.10 7.62
C ARG A 33 -1.15 -11.03 6.66
N HIS A 34 -0.96 -12.22 7.19
CA HIS A 34 -1.08 -13.48 6.48
C HIS A 34 -2.25 -13.48 5.49
N SER A 35 -1.96 -13.98 4.29
CA SER A 35 -2.89 -14.75 3.48
C SER A 35 -2.05 -15.75 2.68
N GLY A 36 -1.76 -16.90 3.29
CA GLY A 36 -1.55 -18.14 2.56
C GLY A 36 -2.88 -18.89 2.55
N ASN A 37 -3.29 -19.32 1.37
CA ASN A 37 -4.13 -20.50 1.19
C ASN A 37 -3.24 -21.56 0.55
N PRO A 38 -3.27 -22.81 1.01
CA PRO A 38 -2.64 -23.91 0.28
C PRO A 38 -3.65 -24.55 -0.67
N GLU A 39 -3.17 -24.90 -1.86
CA GLU A 39 -3.70 -26.01 -2.64
C GLU A 39 -3.18 -27.32 -2.03
N ASN A 40 -3.95 -28.41 -2.16
CA ASN A 40 -3.37 -29.73 -2.39
C ASN A 40 -4.36 -30.66 -3.08
N SER A 41 -3.80 -31.46 -3.98
CA SER A 41 -4.41 -32.44 -4.87
C SER A 41 -4.48 -33.85 -4.24
N ALA A 42 -5.50 -34.59 -4.68
CA ALA A 42 -5.65 -36.05 -4.89
C ALA A 42 -5.21 -37.09 -3.83
N GLY A 43 -6.14 -38.01 -3.51
CA GLY A 43 -5.88 -39.34 -2.93
C GLY A 43 -7.19 -40.08 -2.56
N ASP A 44 -7.46 -41.20 -3.23
CA ASP A 44 -8.62 -42.09 -3.08
C ASP A 44 -8.80 -42.71 -1.68
N GLY A 45 -10.04 -43.07 -1.33
CA GLY A 45 -10.36 -43.93 -0.18
C GLY A 45 -11.84 -43.95 0.19
N ASP A 46 -12.55 -45.01 -0.22
CA ASP A 46 -13.94 -45.30 0.13
C ASP A 46 -14.14 -45.52 1.64
N GLY A 47 -15.27 -45.04 2.18
CA GLY A 47 -15.68 -45.32 3.56
C GLY A 47 -16.93 -44.59 3.98
N GLU A 48 -18.06 -45.29 3.96
CA GLU A 48 -19.36 -44.83 4.47
C GLU A 48 -19.31 -44.57 5.99
N GLY A 49 -19.88 -43.44 6.44
CA GLY A 49 -20.02 -43.13 7.86
C GLY A 49 -20.84 -41.87 8.13
N HIS A 50 -22.00 -42.04 8.73
CA HIS A 50 -22.91 -41.02 9.27
C HIS A 50 -22.21 -40.06 10.25
N ASP A 51 -22.41 -38.73 10.11
CA ASP A 51 -22.41 -37.84 11.28
C ASP A 51 -23.12 -36.47 11.07
N GLU A 52 -23.56 -35.90 12.19
CA GLU A 52 -24.50 -34.80 12.39
C GLU A 52 -24.13 -33.44 11.75
N MET A 53 -25.14 -32.71 11.24
CA MET A 53 -25.00 -31.36 10.69
C MET A 53 -24.80 -30.29 11.79
N ILE A 54 -23.60 -29.70 11.85
CA ILE A 54 -23.31 -28.47 12.62
C ILE A 54 -23.49 -27.23 11.71
N PRO A 55 -24.14 -26.13 12.14
CA PRO A 55 -24.34 -24.95 11.28
C PRO A 55 -23.05 -24.13 11.14
N VAL A 56 -22.61 -23.91 9.91
CA VAL A 56 -21.44 -23.11 9.52
C VAL A 56 -21.65 -21.63 9.88
N ALA A 57 -20.70 -21.06 10.63
CA ALA A 57 -20.66 -19.64 10.95
C ALA A 57 -20.24 -18.82 9.72
N VAL A 58 -21.11 -17.92 9.26
CA VAL A 58 -20.81 -16.95 8.21
C VAL A 58 -19.71 -16.00 8.71
N GLN A 59 -18.52 -16.08 8.13
CA GLN A 59 -17.44 -15.13 8.38
C GLN A 59 -17.73 -13.83 7.62
N GLU A 60 -17.97 -12.73 8.35
CA GLU A 60 -18.09 -11.40 7.76
C GLU A 60 -16.73 -10.93 7.22
N GLU A 61 -16.67 -10.51 5.94
CA GLU A 61 -15.47 -9.95 5.34
C GLU A 61 -14.94 -8.71 6.10
N PRO A 62 -13.61 -8.51 6.16
CA PRO A 62 -13.03 -7.34 6.82
C PRO A 62 -13.40 -6.05 6.08
N PRO A 63 -13.76 -4.97 6.81
CA PRO A 63 -14.21 -3.73 6.18
C PRO A 63 -13.10 -3.02 5.39
N LYS A 64 -13.45 -2.51 4.21
CA LYS A 64 -12.58 -1.67 3.36
C LYS A 64 -12.14 -0.40 4.12
N ARG A 65 -10.84 -0.08 4.11
CA ARG A 65 -10.28 1.16 4.70
C ARG A 65 -10.86 2.38 3.95
N THR A 66 -11.68 3.18 4.64
CA THR A 66 -12.25 4.43 4.11
C THR A 66 -11.92 5.58 5.07
N ARG A 67 -11.77 6.82 4.55
CA ARG A 67 -11.56 8.03 5.38
C ARG A 67 -12.70 8.28 6.38
N LYS A 68 -13.91 7.80 6.07
CA LYS A 68 -15.02 7.78 7.03
C LYS A 68 -14.75 6.69 8.05
N ARG A 69 -14.52 7.09 9.31
CA ARG A 69 -14.45 6.16 10.44
C ARG A 69 -15.69 5.26 10.42
N GLN A 70 -15.51 4.00 10.05
CA GLN A 70 -16.57 3.01 10.20
C GLN A 70 -16.79 2.82 11.69
N ARG A 71 -17.85 3.44 12.21
CA ARG A 71 -18.20 3.32 13.61
C ARG A 71 -18.79 1.94 13.80
N ARG A 72 -17.99 0.98 14.30
CA ARG A 72 -18.50 -0.30 14.81
C ARG A 72 -19.71 -0.01 15.70
N GLU A 73 -20.78 -0.76 15.54
CA GLU A 73 -21.97 -0.60 16.39
C GLU A 73 -21.53 -0.58 17.84
N SER A 74 -21.97 0.45 18.58
CA SER A 74 -21.53 0.58 19.97
C SER A 74 -21.98 -0.64 20.77
N LYS A 75 -21.16 -1.09 21.72
CA LYS A 75 -21.55 -2.15 22.68
C LYS A 75 -22.93 -1.88 23.31
N ARG A 76 -23.34 -0.60 23.41
CA ARG A 76 -24.68 -0.18 23.87
C ARG A 76 -25.80 -0.51 22.86
N GLN A 77 -25.59 -0.30 21.56
CA GLN A 77 -26.58 -0.60 20.52
C GLN A 77 -26.77 -2.12 20.36
N ILE A 78 -25.68 -2.89 20.33
CA ILE A 78 -25.73 -4.36 20.26
C ILE A 78 -26.52 -4.92 21.46
N ARG A 79 -26.19 -4.47 22.69
CA ARG A 79 -26.94 -4.84 23.90
C ARG A 79 -28.42 -4.46 23.84
N LYS A 80 -28.75 -3.30 23.26
CA LYS A 80 -30.16 -2.85 23.10
C LYS A 80 -30.91 -3.76 22.13
N LYS A 81 -30.29 -4.16 21.02
CA LYS A 81 -30.85 -5.08 20.03
C LYS A 81 -31.13 -6.44 20.65
N GLN A 82 -30.13 -7.06 21.27
CA GLN A 82 -30.25 -8.36 21.95
C GLN A 82 -31.31 -8.37 23.06
N ARG A 83 -31.37 -7.30 23.88
CA ARG A 83 -32.40 -7.18 24.92
C ARG A 83 -33.81 -7.15 24.36
N ASN A 84 -34.03 -6.43 23.25
CA ASN A 84 -35.35 -6.28 22.68
C ASN A 84 -35.79 -7.52 21.88
N SER A 85 -34.84 -8.30 21.35
CA SER A 85 -35.13 -9.59 20.70
C SER A 85 -35.28 -10.76 21.68
N GLY A 86 -35.06 -10.53 22.99
CA GLY A 86 -35.10 -11.59 23.99
C GLY A 86 -33.89 -12.52 23.96
N SER A 87 -32.84 -12.18 23.22
CA SER A 87 -31.59 -12.94 23.14
C SER A 87 -30.74 -12.74 24.40
N SER A 88 -29.81 -13.65 24.67
CA SER A 88 -28.88 -13.50 25.78
C SER A 88 -27.96 -12.29 25.59
N TYR A 89 -27.72 -11.52 26.65
CA TYR A 89 -26.80 -10.38 26.60
C TYR A 89 -26.08 -10.16 27.93
N LYS A 90 -24.89 -9.54 27.89
CA LYS A 90 -24.19 -9.08 29.09
C LYS A 90 -24.60 -7.65 29.44
N THR A 91 -24.95 -7.42 30.70
CA THR A 91 -25.24 -6.07 31.23
C THR A 91 -23.96 -5.22 31.30
N GLU A 92 -24.10 -3.93 31.59
CA GLU A 92 -22.96 -3.02 31.80
C GLU A 92 -22.06 -3.44 32.96
N LYS A 93 -22.66 -4.09 33.97
CA LYS A 93 -21.97 -4.62 35.14
C LYS A 93 -21.49 -6.07 34.94
N GLY A 94 -21.39 -6.54 33.70
CA GLY A 94 -20.89 -7.88 33.37
C GLY A 94 -21.87 -9.04 33.59
N LYS A 95 -22.98 -8.85 34.33
CA LYS A 95 -23.98 -9.92 34.58
C LYS A 95 -24.62 -10.39 33.26
N THR A 96 -24.59 -11.70 33.01
CA THR A 96 -25.26 -12.35 31.87
C THR A 96 -26.76 -12.47 32.13
N VAL A 97 -27.57 -12.00 31.18
CA VAL A 97 -29.01 -12.23 31.13
C VAL A 97 -29.25 -13.30 30.07
N LEU A 98 -29.84 -14.43 30.46
CA LEU A 98 -30.15 -15.53 29.57
C LEU A 98 -31.24 -15.16 28.55
N ALA A 99 -31.27 -15.90 27.45
CA ALA A 99 -32.31 -15.76 26.45
C ALA A 99 -33.70 -16.10 27.03
N LYS A 100 -34.72 -15.42 26.52
CA LYS A 100 -36.11 -15.63 26.89
C LYS A 100 -36.62 -16.87 26.15
N LEU A 101 -36.79 -17.96 26.90
CA LEU A 101 -37.38 -19.22 26.40
C LEU A 101 -38.82 -19.32 26.88
N PHE A 102 -39.72 -19.77 26.03
CA PHE A 102 -41.13 -19.97 26.39
C PHE A 102 -41.26 -20.94 27.57
N ARG A 103 -42.16 -20.64 28.50
CA ARG A 103 -42.45 -21.48 29.67
C ARG A 103 -43.96 -21.61 29.81
N ASN A 104 -44.48 -22.83 29.75
CA ASN A 104 -45.89 -23.09 29.94
C ASN A 104 -46.24 -23.19 31.43
N THR A 105 -46.17 -22.06 32.15
CA THR A 105 -46.50 -22.02 33.58
C THR A 105 -48.01 -22.17 33.76
N PRO A 106 -48.49 -23.10 34.61
CA PRO A 106 -49.91 -23.29 34.86
C PRO A 106 -50.51 -22.13 35.68
N CYS A 107 -51.74 -21.77 35.36
CA CYS A 107 -52.52 -20.68 35.92
C CYS A 107 -53.72 -21.19 36.72
N LEU A 108 -53.59 -21.18 38.05
CA LEU A 108 -54.64 -21.58 38.99
C LEU A 108 -55.73 -20.52 39.21
N CYS A 109 -55.99 -19.66 38.23
CA CYS A 109 -56.94 -18.56 38.39
C CYS A 109 -58.39 -19.01 38.13
N LYS A 110 -59.35 -18.25 38.68
CA LYS A 110 -60.80 -18.50 38.49
C LYS A 110 -61.25 -18.50 37.02
N LYS A 111 -60.46 -17.90 36.12
CA LYS A 111 -60.74 -17.86 34.67
C LYS A 111 -60.26 -19.13 33.93
N LYS A 112 -59.60 -20.06 34.62
CA LYS A 112 -59.03 -21.29 34.02
C LYS A 112 -58.28 -21.01 32.71
N CYS A 113 -57.35 -20.05 32.74
CA CYS A 113 -56.69 -19.53 31.52
C CYS A 113 -55.98 -20.62 30.71
N ASP A 114 -55.42 -21.64 31.36
CA ASP A 114 -54.71 -22.74 30.69
C ASP A 114 -55.66 -23.61 29.85
N ASN A 115 -56.90 -23.77 30.28
CA ASN A 115 -57.89 -24.59 29.57
C ASN A 115 -58.48 -23.86 28.36
N ASN A 116 -58.30 -22.55 28.28
CA ASN A 116 -58.93 -21.71 27.28
C ASN A 116 -57.97 -21.29 26.16
N ILE A 117 -56.66 -21.48 26.32
CA ILE A 117 -55.63 -21.13 25.32
C ILE A 117 -54.71 -22.33 25.14
N ASP A 118 -54.64 -22.81 23.91
CA ASP A 118 -53.73 -23.90 23.54
C ASP A 118 -52.26 -23.48 23.72
N GLU A 119 -51.43 -24.44 24.12
CA GLU A 119 -50.00 -24.19 24.35
C GLU A 119 -49.31 -23.64 23.09
N GLU A 120 -49.68 -24.16 21.92
CA GLU A 120 -49.14 -23.71 20.63
C GLU A 120 -49.49 -22.25 20.34
N ALA A 121 -50.73 -21.83 20.60
CA ALA A 121 -51.17 -20.44 20.45
C ALA A 121 -50.41 -19.51 21.41
N ARG A 122 -50.23 -19.94 22.66
CA ARG A 122 -49.46 -19.20 23.68
C ARG A 122 -48.00 -19.05 23.28
N LYS A 123 -47.39 -20.12 22.74
CA LYS A 123 -46.02 -20.14 22.23
C LYS A 123 -45.84 -19.27 20.98
N HIS A 124 -46.82 -19.28 20.07
CA HIS A 124 -46.84 -18.42 18.90
C HIS A 124 -46.90 -16.93 19.30
N ALA A 125 -47.80 -16.56 20.22
CA ALA A 125 -47.88 -15.19 20.73
C ALA A 125 -46.55 -14.73 21.35
N PHE A 126 -45.90 -15.58 22.15
CA PHE A 126 -44.57 -15.31 22.71
C PHE A 126 -43.51 -15.06 21.63
N SER A 127 -43.46 -15.91 20.61
CA SER A 127 -42.52 -15.79 19.48
C SER A 127 -42.71 -14.48 18.73
N VAL A 128 -43.95 -14.15 18.36
CA VAL A 128 -44.30 -12.90 17.66
C VAL A 128 -43.84 -11.68 18.46
N PHE A 129 -44.10 -11.67 19.78
CA PHE A 129 -43.75 -10.55 20.65
C PHE A 129 -42.24 -10.27 20.71
N TRP A 130 -41.39 -11.30 20.83
CA TRP A 130 -39.94 -11.10 20.89
C TRP A 130 -39.33 -10.86 19.50
N LYS A 131 -39.92 -11.41 18.44
CA LYS A 131 -39.51 -11.14 17.05
C LYS A 131 -39.68 -9.68 16.63
N LEU A 132 -40.57 -8.91 17.28
CA LEU A 132 -40.73 -7.47 17.05
C LEU A 132 -39.44 -6.67 17.25
N GLY A 133 -38.49 -7.13 18.07
CA GLY A 133 -37.14 -6.57 18.22
C GLY A 133 -37.06 -5.10 18.68
N SER A 134 -38.18 -4.46 19.00
CA SER A 134 -38.29 -3.03 19.31
C SER A 134 -39.14 -2.81 20.56
N PHE A 135 -38.55 -2.14 21.55
CA PHE A 135 -39.24 -1.81 22.81
C PHE A 135 -40.53 -1.00 22.60
N LYS A 136 -40.55 -0.12 21.58
CA LYS A 136 -41.72 0.70 21.23
C LYS A 136 -42.84 -0.17 20.65
N LEU A 137 -42.52 -0.99 19.65
CA LEU A 137 -43.50 -1.90 19.02
C LEU A 137 -44.06 -2.92 20.02
N GLN A 138 -43.20 -3.49 20.87
CA GLN A 138 -43.63 -4.40 21.94
C GLN A 138 -44.60 -3.75 22.92
N ASN A 139 -44.36 -2.50 23.33
CA ASN A 139 -45.28 -1.84 24.25
C ASN A 139 -46.61 -1.47 23.58
N ALA A 140 -46.59 -1.10 22.29
CA ALA A 140 -47.81 -0.90 21.53
C ALA A 140 -48.63 -2.20 21.42
N TYR A 141 -47.95 -3.31 21.11
CA TYR A 141 -48.56 -4.65 21.09
C TYR A 141 -49.21 -5.00 22.43
N LEU A 142 -48.50 -4.80 23.55
CA LEU A 142 -49.04 -5.04 24.90
C LEU A 142 -50.25 -4.16 25.23
N CYS A 143 -50.28 -2.91 24.77
CA CYS A 143 -51.43 -2.04 24.97
C CYS A 143 -52.64 -2.51 24.16
N GLY A 144 -52.44 -3.03 22.94
CA GLY A 144 -53.50 -3.61 22.11
C GLY A 144 -54.17 -4.83 22.75
N LEU A 145 -53.44 -5.58 23.57
CA LEU A 145 -53.95 -6.73 24.32
C LEU A 145 -54.77 -6.36 25.57
N VAL A 146 -54.98 -5.06 25.85
CA VAL A 146 -55.68 -4.60 27.05
C VAL A 146 -56.81 -3.65 26.70
N LYS A 147 -58.05 -4.06 26.99
CA LYS A 147 -59.22 -3.18 26.92
C LYS A 147 -59.45 -2.51 28.27
N GLN A 148 -59.45 -1.18 28.29
CA GLN A 148 -59.74 -0.39 29.49
C GLN A 148 -61.21 0.07 29.47
N GLU A 149 -61.97 -0.27 30.52
CA GLU A 149 -63.37 0.13 30.68
C GLU A 149 -63.58 0.88 32.00
N ILE A 150 -64.60 1.73 32.09
CA ILE A 150 -64.97 2.39 33.34
C ILE A 150 -65.67 1.35 34.25
N PRO A 151 -65.31 1.24 35.54
CA PRO A 151 -65.95 0.27 36.43
C PRO A 151 -67.46 0.49 36.55
N LYS A 152 -68.26 -0.50 36.12
CA LYS A 152 -69.75 -0.43 36.06
C LYS A 152 -70.45 -0.55 37.42
N CYS A 153 -69.87 -1.28 38.38
CA CYS A 153 -70.39 -1.39 39.75
C CYS A 153 -69.33 -0.97 40.76
N ARG A 154 -69.72 -0.15 41.75
CA ARG A 154 -68.88 0.31 42.85
C ARG A 154 -69.40 -0.29 44.16
N ARG A 155 -68.53 -0.95 44.94
CA ARG A 155 -68.87 -1.31 46.33
C ARG A 155 -68.64 -0.09 47.21
N PRO A 156 -69.56 0.23 48.15
CA PRO A 156 -69.31 1.28 49.15
C PRO A 156 -68.04 0.94 49.93
N ARG A 157 -67.20 1.94 50.19
CA ARG A 157 -65.99 1.82 51.00
C ARG A 157 -65.91 2.99 51.98
N ASP A 158 -65.18 2.78 53.06
CA ASP A 158 -64.82 3.71 54.14
C ASP A 158 -63.90 4.89 53.71
N GLY A 159 -63.69 5.12 52.41
CA GLY A 159 -62.85 6.23 51.93
C GLY A 159 -61.33 6.00 52.01
N SER A 160 -60.86 4.86 52.52
CA SER A 160 -59.42 4.58 52.73
C SER A 160 -58.54 4.52 51.48
N ARG A 161 -59.11 4.43 50.27
CA ARG A 161 -58.38 4.39 48.98
C ARG A 161 -59.14 5.12 47.88
N PRO A 162 -58.45 5.80 46.95
CA PRO A 162 -59.11 6.49 45.83
C PRO A 162 -59.89 5.51 44.95
N ASN A 163 -60.99 6.00 44.38
CA ASN A 163 -61.83 5.23 43.47
C ASN A 163 -61.03 4.70 42.28
N LYS A 164 -61.28 3.44 41.91
CA LYS A 164 -60.63 2.82 40.74
C LYS A 164 -61.10 3.56 39.48
N SER A 165 -60.18 4.23 38.79
CA SER A 165 -60.51 5.04 37.60
C SER A 165 -60.65 4.23 36.31
N SER A 166 -60.19 2.98 36.28
CA SER A 166 -60.35 2.08 35.12
C SER A 166 -60.31 0.60 35.53
N SER A 167 -61.02 -0.24 34.79
CA SER A 167 -60.93 -1.71 34.84
C SER A 167 -60.24 -2.20 33.57
N ASN A 168 -59.22 -3.06 33.73
CA ASN A 168 -58.43 -3.57 32.61
C ASN A 168 -58.80 -5.04 32.36
N HIS A 169 -59.21 -5.34 31.13
CA HIS A 169 -59.44 -6.70 30.63
C HIS A 169 -58.27 -7.08 29.72
N PHE A 170 -57.66 -8.23 29.96
CA PHE A 170 -56.44 -8.69 29.30
C PHE A 170 -56.78 -9.80 28.30
N TYR A 171 -56.18 -9.76 27.12
CA TYR A 171 -56.44 -10.71 26.04
C TYR A 171 -55.16 -11.33 25.49
N ILE A 172 -55.27 -12.54 24.95
CA ILE A 172 -54.26 -13.20 24.12
C ILE A 172 -54.99 -13.70 22.86
N HIS A 173 -54.36 -13.55 21.69
CA HIS A 173 -54.91 -14.02 20.43
C HIS A 173 -54.73 -15.54 20.30
N ASN A 174 -55.78 -16.25 19.87
CA ASN A 174 -55.66 -17.65 19.45
C ASN A 174 -55.03 -17.76 18.05
N VAL A 175 -54.77 -18.99 17.59
CA VAL A 175 -54.33 -19.32 16.22
C VAL A 175 -55.30 -18.74 15.17
N ASP A 176 -56.60 -18.73 15.45
CA ASP A 176 -57.65 -18.17 14.57
C ASP A 176 -57.84 -16.64 14.69
N GLY A 177 -56.99 -15.94 15.47
CA GLY A 177 -57.07 -14.49 15.66
C GLY A 177 -58.09 -14.01 16.72
N ASN A 178 -58.86 -14.92 17.32
CA ASN A 178 -59.85 -14.60 18.35
C ASN A 178 -59.21 -14.13 19.68
N ASN A 179 -59.83 -13.14 20.34
CA ASN A 179 -59.37 -12.57 21.60
C ASN A 179 -59.85 -13.37 22.82
N ILE A 180 -58.94 -14.09 23.48
CA ILE A 180 -59.28 -14.89 24.68
C ILE A 180 -58.97 -14.08 25.94
N ASN A 181 -59.97 -13.93 26.81
CA ASN A 181 -59.85 -13.12 28.02
C ASN A 181 -59.10 -13.86 29.13
N VAL A 182 -57.95 -13.33 29.52
CA VAL A 182 -57.03 -13.95 30.49
C VAL A 182 -56.91 -13.14 31.78
N CYS A 183 -56.27 -13.74 32.78
CA CYS A 183 -55.84 -12.99 33.96
C CYS A 183 -54.55 -12.20 33.67
N ARG A 184 -54.30 -11.15 34.45
CA ARG A 184 -53.11 -10.30 34.30
C ARG A 184 -51.82 -11.09 34.44
N GLN A 185 -51.78 -12.03 35.38
CA GLN A 185 -50.60 -12.84 35.68
C GLN A 185 -50.24 -13.70 34.46
N TYR A 186 -51.23 -14.37 33.88
CA TYR A 186 -51.07 -15.20 32.70
C TYR A 186 -50.50 -14.44 31.49
N LEU A 187 -50.97 -13.22 31.23
CA LEU A 187 -50.45 -12.36 30.16
C LEU A 187 -48.98 -11.99 30.40
N VAL A 188 -48.65 -11.62 31.63
CA VAL A 188 -47.31 -11.16 32.02
C VAL A 188 -46.31 -12.31 32.00
N ASP A 189 -46.72 -13.50 32.43
CA ASP A 189 -45.92 -14.73 32.39
C ASP A 189 -45.72 -15.21 30.95
N THR A 190 -46.76 -15.15 30.13
CA THR A 190 -46.68 -15.50 28.70
C THR A 190 -45.57 -14.72 28.01
N PHE A 191 -45.49 -13.39 28.21
CA PHE A 191 -44.44 -12.57 27.58
C PHE A 191 -43.18 -12.39 28.44
N GLN A 192 -43.14 -12.96 29.64
CA GLN A 192 -42.04 -12.82 30.62
C GLN A 192 -41.58 -11.38 30.86
N ILE A 193 -42.54 -10.48 31.00
CA ILE A 193 -42.34 -9.06 31.29
C ILE A 193 -42.65 -8.77 32.76
N SER A 194 -42.28 -7.59 33.26
CA SER A 194 -42.70 -7.14 34.59
C SER A 194 -44.10 -6.50 34.54
N HIS A 195 -44.90 -6.66 35.60
CA HIS A 195 -46.17 -5.92 35.78
C HIS A 195 -46.01 -4.40 35.61
N GLY A 196 -44.90 -3.84 36.12
CA GLY A 196 -44.62 -2.41 36.03
C GLY A 196 -44.39 -1.92 34.60
N ARG A 197 -43.84 -2.75 33.71
CA ARG A 197 -43.72 -2.42 32.27
C ARG A 197 -45.11 -2.25 31.66
N LEU A 198 -46.01 -3.21 31.87
CA LEU A 198 -47.37 -3.17 31.35
C LEU A 198 -48.13 -1.94 31.88
N THR A 199 -48.10 -1.69 33.20
CA THR A 199 -48.79 -0.54 33.80
C THR A 199 -48.28 0.81 33.29
N ARG A 200 -46.95 0.98 33.14
CA ARG A 200 -46.38 2.23 32.62
C ARG A 200 -46.75 2.48 31.16
N SER A 201 -46.77 1.45 30.33
CA SER A 201 -47.19 1.56 28.92
C SER A 201 -48.66 1.99 28.82
N LEU A 202 -49.53 1.39 29.62
CA LEU A 202 -50.95 1.74 29.69
C LEU A 202 -51.20 3.16 30.23
N LYS A 203 -50.41 3.60 31.22
CA LYS A 203 -50.48 4.97 31.73
C LYS A 203 -50.08 5.99 30.65
N LYS A 204 -48.97 5.75 29.93
CA LYS A 204 -48.56 6.61 28.81
C LYS A 204 -49.63 6.72 27.73
N LEU A 205 -50.28 5.61 27.39
CA LEU A 205 -51.38 5.61 26.43
C LEU A 205 -52.58 6.43 26.92
N LYS A 206 -52.92 6.33 28.21
CA LYS A 206 -53.97 7.14 28.84
C LYS A 206 -53.63 8.64 28.83
N ASP A 207 -52.35 8.98 28.98
CA ASP A 207 -51.84 10.35 28.93
C ASP A 207 -51.67 10.88 27.49
N GLY A 208 -52.18 10.17 26.47
CA GLY A 208 -52.09 10.55 25.05
C GLY A 208 -50.70 10.39 24.42
N LYS A 209 -49.74 9.79 25.14
CA LYS A 209 -48.37 9.58 24.66
C LYS A 209 -48.21 8.21 23.99
N ALA A 210 -47.32 8.13 22.99
CA ALA A 210 -47.03 6.87 22.33
C ALA A 210 -46.45 5.82 23.33
N PRO A 211 -46.99 4.58 23.37
CA PRO A 211 -46.51 3.54 24.28
C PRO A 211 -45.06 3.17 23.94
N GLY A 212 -44.14 3.49 24.84
CA GLY A 212 -42.70 3.20 24.68
C GLY A 212 -41.82 4.35 24.19
N LEU A 213 -42.33 5.58 24.08
CA LEU A 213 -41.49 6.76 23.81
C LEU A 213 -40.53 6.99 25.01
N ASP A 214 -39.22 6.97 24.75
CA ASP A 214 -38.16 7.20 25.74
C ASP A 214 -37.65 8.63 25.54
N GLU A 215 -38.03 9.54 26.43
CA GLU A 215 -37.69 10.98 26.38
C GLU A 215 -36.34 11.26 27.09
N ARG A 216 -35.64 10.23 27.58
CA ARG A 216 -34.36 10.38 28.28
C ARG A 216 -33.23 10.70 27.31
N GLY A 217 -32.42 11.70 27.65
CA GLY A 217 -31.23 12.08 26.87
C GLY A 217 -31.53 12.91 25.62
N CYS A 218 -32.75 13.43 25.48
CA CYS A 218 -33.15 14.34 24.39
C CYS A 218 -32.82 15.81 24.67
N HIS A 219 -32.13 16.12 25.79
CA HIS A 219 -31.64 17.46 26.06
C HIS A 219 -30.41 17.77 25.19
N VAL A 220 -30.34 19.00 24.69
CA VAL A 220 -29.15 19.48 23.99
C VAL A 220 -28.00 19.52 24.99
N PRO A 221 -26.85 18.86 24.70
CA PRO A 221 -25.70 18.92 25.59
C PRO A 221 -25.19 20.36 25.71
N ALA A 222 -24.86 20.80 26.92
CA ALA A 222 -24.34 22.15 27.18
C ALA A 222 -23.06 22.45 26.35
N ASN A 223 -22.27 21.42 26.04
CA ASN A 223 -21.01 21.55 25.29
C ASN A 223 -21.19 21.50 23.76
N LYS A 224 -22.42 21.63 23.25
CA LYS A 224 -22.66 21.61 21.80
C LYS A 224 -22.19 22.93 21.19
N ILE A 225 -21.22 22.85 20.28
CA ILE A 225 -20.71 24.00 19.54
C ILE A 225 -21.85 24.60 18.70
N ALA A 226 -22.00 25.92 18.76
CA ALA A 226 -22.98 26.66 17.98
C ALA A 226 -22.78 26.44 16.47
N VAL A 227 -23.88 26.43 15.72
CA VAL A 227 -23.87 26.18 14.27
C VAL A 227 -23.08 27.27 13.55
N ASP A 228 -23.23 28.53 13.96
CA ASP A 228 -22.55 29.67 13.34
C ASP A 228 -21.03 29.55 13.47
N ARG A 229 -20.53 29.12 14.63
CA ARG A 229 -19.09 28.87 14.85
C ARG A 229 -18.54 27.78 13.93
N MET A 230 -19.34 26.76 13.63
CA MET A 230 -18.96 25.72 12.67
C MET A 230 -18.99 26.22 11.22
N ASN A 231 -19.85 27.19 10.89
CA ASN A 231 -19.87 27.81 9.56
C ASN A 231 -18.62 28.64 9.30
N VAL A 232 -18.16 29.43 10.29
CA VAL A 232 -16.90 30.19 10.20
C VAL A 232 -15.70 29.26 9.91
N VAL A 233 -15.67 28.07 10.52
CA VAL A 233 -14.63 27.05 10.22
C VAL A 233 -14.70 26.59 8.77
N ARG A 234 -15.90 26.33 8.24
CA ARG A 234 -16.07 25.87 6.85
C ARG A 234 -15.68 26.94 5.85
N GLU A 235 -16.12 28.18 6.08
CA GLU A 235 -15.78 29.32 5.23
C GLU A 235 -14.28 29.53 5.15
N HIS A 236 -13.58 29.46 6.29
CA HIS A 236 -12.12 29.55 6.34
C HIS A 236 -11.43 28.41 5.59
N ILE A 237 -11.90 27.15 5.70
CA ILE A 237 -11.31 26.05 4.92
C ILE A 237 -11.55 26.24 3.41
N PHE A 238 -12.71 26.79 3.02
CA PHE A 238 -13.03 27.07 1.61
C PHE A 238 -12.26 28.23 1.00
N SER A 239 -11.74 29.17 1.80
CA SER A 239 -11.02 30.32 1.27
C SER A 239 -9.64 29.98 0.71
N PHE A 240 -9.09 28.80 0.98
CA PHE A 240 -7.80 28.38 0.42
C PHE A 240 -7.94 27.94 -1.04
N PRO A 241 -7.06 28.42 -1.95
CA PRO A 241 -7.05 27.98 -3.34
C PRO A 241 -6.67 26.50 -3.42
N ALA A 242 -7.46 25.72 -4.16
CA ALA A 242 -7.23 24.29 -4.35
C ALA A 242 -7.28 23.91 -5.83
N TYR A 243 -6.38 23.02 -6.24
CA TYR A 243 -6.13 22.65 -7.64
C TYR A 243 -6.45 21.16 -7.89
N GLN A 244 -6.74 20.78 -9.13
CA GLN A 244 -6.86 19.38 -9.52
C GLN A 244 -5.56 18.88 -10.14
N SER A 245 -5.03 17.75 -9.70
CA SER A 245 -3.81 17.18 -10.31
C SER A 245 -4.13 16.60 -11.70
N HIS A 246 -3.33 16.95 -12.71
CA HIS A 246 -3.48 16.47 -14.08
C HIS A 246 -3.33 14.94 -14.20
N TYR A 247 -2.45 14.33 -13.39
CA TYR A 247 -2.08 12.91 -13.48
C TYR A 247 -3.10 11.91 -12.89
N THR A 248 -4.03 12.34 -12.02
CA THR A 248 -5.01 11.43 -11.39
C THR A 248 -6.46 11.68 -11.84
N ARG A 249 -6.65 12.44 -12.93
CA ARG A 249 -7.96 12.87 -13.43
C ARG A 249 -8.91 11.69 -13.72
N THR A 250 -8.40 10.60 -14.27
CA THR A 250 -9.16 9.38 -14.57
C THR A 250 -9.53 8.57 -13.33
N GLN A 251 -8.69 8.59 -12.29
CA GLN A 251 -8.89 7.75 -11.10
C GLN A 251 -9.63 8.46 -9.96
N ASN A 252 -9.57 9.80 -9.84
CA ASN A 252 -10.17 10.54 -8.72
C ASN A 252 -10.67 11.95 -9.11
N PRO A 253 -11.78 12.08 -9.87
CA PRO A 253 -12.24 13.35 -10.45
C PRO A 253 -12.63 14.43 -9.39
N ASN A 254 -13.04 14.01 -8.20
CA ASN A 254 -13.50 14.91 -7.13
C ASN A 254 -12.40 15.31 -6.13
N ARG A 255 -11.14 14.90 -6.34
CA ARG A 255 -10.04 15.19 -5.43
C ARG A 255 -9.39 16.53 -5.78
N LYS A 256 -9.24 17.41 -4.78
CA LYS A 256 -8.56 18.71 -4.90
C LYS A 256 -7.36 18.77 -3.98
N TYR A 257 -6.33 19.53 -4.37
CA TYR A 257 -5.05 19.64 -3.69
C TYR A 257 -4.76 21.09 -3.30
N LEU A 258 -4.39 21.28 -2.03
CA LEU A 258 -3.86 22.51 -1.46
C LEU A 258 -2.34 22.56 -1.68
N PRO A 259 -1.71 23.75 -1.69
CA PRO A 259 -0.25 23.87 -1.85
C PRO A 259 0.58 23.05 -0.85
N SER A 260 1.80 22.69 -1.26
CA SER A 260 2.69 21.79 -0.50
C SER A 260 3.25 22.36 0.80
N HIS A 261 3.41 23.67 0.86
CA HIS A 261 3.84 24.39 2.05
C HIS A 261 2.72 24.55 3.09
N LEU A 262 1.47 24.26 2.71
CA LEU A 262 0.32 24.36 3.60
C LEU A 262 0.21 23.08 4.44
N THR A 263 -0.14 23.21 5.72
CA THR A 263 -0.45 22.09 6.61
C THR A 263 -1.71 22.40 7.41
N ILE A 264 -2.40 21.38 7.97
CA ILE A 264 -3.59 21.63 8.81
C ILE A 264 -3.25 22.56 9.99
N THR A 265 -2.05 22.41 10.55
CA THR A 265 -1.57 23.25 11.66
C THR A 265 -1.30 24.68 11.20
N ALA A 266 -0.69 24.88 10.01
CA ALA A 266 -0.51 26.21 9.44
C ALA A 266 -1.86 26.87 9.09
N MET A 267 -2.80 26.11 8.51
CA MET A 267 -4.17 26.57 8.26
C MET A 267 -4.88 26.94 9.55
N TYR A 268 -4.68 26.17 10.63
CA TYR A 268 -5.29 26.48 11.92
C TYR A 268 -4.71 27.77 12.54
N LYS A 269 -3.41 28.02 12.39
CA LYS A 269 -2.81 29.31 12.81
C LYS A 269 -3.45 30.48 12.06
N SER A 270 -3.59 30.37 10.74
CA SER A 270 -4.31 31.36 9.92
C SER A 270 -5.79 31.48 10.30
N TYR A 271 -6.44 30.39 10.71
CA TYR A 271 -7.81 30.42 11.22
C TYR A 271 -7.95 31.22 12.51
N LEU A 272 -6.97 31.12 13.43
CA LEU A 272 -6.97 31.92 14.67
C LEU A 272 -6.92 33.41 14.35
N GLU A 273 -6.07 33.80 13.40
CA GLU A 273 -6.00 35.18 12.91
C GLU A 273 -7.31 35.60 12.22
N TYR A 274 -7.90 34.73 11.41
CA TYR A 274 -9.18 34.96 10.73
C TYR A 274 -10.35 35.14 11.71
N CYS A 275 -10.25 34.55 12.92
CA CYS A 275 -11.26 34.69 13.97
C CYS A 275 -11.15 36.01 14.75
N ASN A 276 -10.02 36.72 14.67
CA ASN A 276 -9.86 38.04 15.28
C ASN A 276 -10.82 39.05 14.61
N GLY A 277 -12.03 39.17 15.15
CA GLY A 277 -13.11 40.01 14.62
C GLY A 277 -14.37 39.26 14.15
N LYS A 278 -14.38 37.92 14.15
CA LYS A 278 -15.53 37.09 13.72
C LYS A 278 -16.09 36.14 14.78
N GLY A 279 -15.44 36.06 15.96
CA GLY A 279 -15.91 35.31 17.12
C GLY A 279 -14.87 34.33 17.66
N ASP A 280 -15.25 33.56 18.69
CA ASP A 280 -14.31 32.68 19.39
C ASP A 280 -13.91 31.46 18.54
N PRO A 281 -12.60 31.20 18.37
CA PRO A 281 -12.11 30.06 17.60
C PRO A 281 -12.50 28.73 18.24
N VAL A 282 -12.75 27.71 17.41
CA VAL A 282 -12.87 26.32 17.89
C VAL A 282 -11.49 25.71 18.13
N SER A 283 -11.41 24.64 18.93
CA SER A 283 -10.16 23.89 19.12
C SER A 283 -9.64 23.29 17.81
N GLU A 284 -8.32 23.14 17.68
CA GLU A 284 -7.66 22.51 16.53
C GLU A 284 -8.21 21.11 16.22
N ALA A 285 -8.57 20.33 17.26
CA ALA A 285 -9.14 19.00 17.09
C ALA A 285 -10.49 19.02 16.35
N VAL A 286 -11.31 20.06 16.58
CA VAL A 286 -12.58 20.27 15.87
C VAL A 286 -12.30 20.73 14.44
N TYR A 287 -11.41 21.71 14.25
CA TYR A 287 -11.00 22.19 12.94
C TYR A 287 -10.48 21.05 12.04
N ARG A 288 -9.55 20.23 12.56
CA ARG A 288 -8.97 19.06 11.91
C ARG A 288 -10.03 18.00 11.59
N ARG A 289 -11.00 17.80 12.49
CA ARG A 289 -12.11 16.86 12.24
C ARG A 289 -12.96 17.35 11.08
N THR A 290 -13.38 18.61 11.09
CA THR A 290 -14.16 19.23 10.01
C THR A 290 -13.45 19.12 8.67
N PHE A 291 -12.16 19.48 8.61
CA PHE A 291 -11.32 19.31 7.42
C PHE A 291 -11.34 17.88 6.88
N ASN A 292 -11.12 16.88 7.74
CA ASN A 292 -11.03 15.48 7.32
C ASN A 292 -12.38 14.82 6.99
N SER A 293 -13.49 15.28 7.59
CA SER A 293 -14.80 14.66 7.42
C SER A 293 -15.68 15.31 6.37
N GLU A 294 -15.54 16.63 6.16
CA GLU A 294 -16.41 17.41 5.28
C GLU A 294 -15.73 17.78 3.94
N PHE A 295 -14.40 17.76 3.87
CA PHE A 295 -13.66 18.19 2.67
C PHE A 295 -12.87 17.03 2.04
N ASN A 296 -12.82 17.00 0.70
CA ASN A 296 -11.97 16.10 -0.08
C ASN A 296 -10.69 16.81 -0.57
N LEU A 297 -10.04 17.53 0.36
CA LEU A 297 -8.80 18.27 0.13
C LEU A 297 -7.59 17.45 0.57
N HIS A 298 -6.48 17.59 -0.15
CA HIS A 298 -5.20 16.95 0.13
C HIS A 298 -4.07 17.98 0.04
N PHE A 299 -2.98 17.81 0.78
CA PHE A 299 -1.80 18.66 0.56
C PHE A 299 -1.02 18.10 -0.63
N HIS A 300 -0.63 18.98 -1.55
CA HIS A 300 0.20 18.62 -2.68
C HIS A 300 1.58 18.25 -2.12
N SER A 301 2.08 17.04 -2.31
CA SER A 301 3.51 16.80 -2.07
C SER A 301 4.29 17.52 -3.20
N PRO A 302 5.47 18.10 -2.95
CA PRO A 302 6.36 18.49 -4.05
C PRO A 302 6.44 17.30 -5.01
N LEU A 303 6.25 17.53 -6.31
CA LEU A 303 6.40 16.47 -7.29
C LEU A 303 7.88 16.07 -7.27
N LYS A 304 8.18 14.95 -6.63
CA LYS A 304 9.35 14.16 -7.00
C LYS A 304 8.99 13.51 -8.35
N ASP A 305 9.97 13.45 -9.25
CA ASP A 305 9.86 12.75 -10.54
C ASP A 305 8.87 13.39 -11.54
N THR A 306 8.97 14.71 -11.78
CA THR A 306 8.31 15.28 -12.96
C THR A 306 9.06 14.91 -14.23
N CYS A 307 8.31 14.61 -15.29
CA CYS A 307 8.92 14.40 -16.60
C CYS A 307 9.53 15.71 -17.12
N GLY A 308 10.86 15.76 -17.21
CA GLY A 308 11.60 16.93 -17.70
C GLY A 308 11.12 17.40 -19.08
N LYS A 309 10.79 16.48 -20.00
CA LYS A 309 10.20 16.81 -21.31
C LYS A 309 8.86 17.52 -21.18
N CYS A 310 7.98 17.05 -20.29
CA CYS A 310 6.70 17.71 -20.04
C CYS A 310 6.89 19.12 -19.48
N ASP A 311 7.87 19.31 -18.59
CA ASP A 311 8.14 20.61 -17.99
C ASP A 311 8.78 21.58 -18.99
N VAL A 312 9.66 21.10 -19.86
CA VAL A 312 10.15 21.86 -21.03
C VAL A 312 8.99 22.25 -21.94
N PHE A 313 8.09 21.33 -22.27
CA PHE A 313 6.93 21.64 -23.11
C PHE A 313 6.02 22.70 -22.47
N LYS A 314 5.67 22.55 -21.18
CA LYS A 314 4.88 23.55 -20.45
C LYS A 314 5.55 24.92 -20.47
N THR A 315 6.85 24.97 -20.18
CA THR A 315 7.63 26.21 -20.15
C THR A 315 7.63 26.88 -21.52
N LYS A 316 7.93 26.13 -22.59
CA LYS A 316 7.91 26.65 -23.97
C LYS A 316 6.51 27.13 -24.38
N LEU A 317 5.44 26.39 -24.04
CA LEU A 317 4.06 26.80 -24.36
C LEU A 317 3.63 28.10 -23.69
N ASN A 318 4.18 28.42 -22.52
CA ASN A 318 3.86 29.65 -21.79
C ASN A 318 4.55 30.88 -22.39
N VAL A 319 5.71 30.70 -23.04
CA VAL A 319 6.52 31.79 -23.61
C VAL A 319 6.18 32.03 -25.09
N LEU A 320 5.84 30.99 -25.84
CA LEU A 320 5.59 31.04 -27.28
C LEU A 320 4.41 31.94 -27.65
N GLN A 321 4.69 32.93 -28.53
CA GLN A 321 3.71 33.85 -29.10
C GLN A 321 3.20 33.39 -30.48
N ASN A 322 3.99 32.61 -31.22
CA ASN A 322 3.62 32.08 -32.54
C ASN A 322 2.63 30.91 -32.40
N GLU A 323 1.44 31.05 -32.99
CA GLU A 323 0.36 30.04 -32.83
C GLU A 323 0.66 28.73 -33.58
N GLN A 324 1.39 28.76 -34.70
CA GLN A 324 1.76 27.54 -35.44
C GLN A 324 2.75 26.68 -34.66
N GLU A 325 3.80 27.30 -34.11
CA GLU A 325 4.77 26.62 -33.24
C GLU A 325 4.12 26.09 -31.96
N LYS A 326 3.17 26.85 -31.41
CA LYS A 326 2.39 26.44 -30.24
C LYS A 326 1.54 25.21 -30.54
N GLN A 327 0.89 25.14 -31.71
CA GLN A 327 0.13 23.96 -32.13
C GLN A 327 1.04 22.75 -32.34
N HIS A 328 2.19 22.92 -33.01
CA HIS A 328 3.17 21.85 -33.19
C HIS A 328 3.68 21.31 -31.84
N LEU A 329 4.04 22.20 -30.91
CA LEU A 329 4.54 21.81 -29.60
C LEU A 329 3.46 21.13 -28.74
N LYS A 330 2.19 21.55 -28.85
CA LYS A 330 1.04 20.85 -28.25
C LYS A 330 0.90 19.43 -28.81
N ALA A 331 0.99 19.26 -30.13
CA ALA A 331 0.91 17.95 -30.77
C ALA A 331 2.06 17.02 -30.32
N MET A 332 3.29 17.55 -30.24
CA MET A 332 4.45 16.81 -29.72
C MET A 332 4.28 16.41 -28.25
N HIS A 333 3.76 17.30 -27.42
CA HIS A 333 3.48 17.00 -26.01
C HIS A 333 2.37 15.96 -25.87
N GLU A 334 1.29 16.06 -26.65
CA GLU A 334 0.23 15.05 -26.67
C GLU A 334 0.74 13.68 -27.14
N LEU A 335 1.59 13.65 -28.18
CA LEU A 335 2.23 12.42 -28.63
C LEU A 335 3.08 11.78 -27.53
N HIS A 336 3.88 12.58 -26.80
CA HIS A 336 4.67 12.11 -25.65
C HIS A 336 3.79 11.49 -24.56
N LEU A 337 2.66 12.13 -24.22
CA LEU A 337 1.71 11.62 -23.25
C LEU A 337 1.01 10.33 -23.72
N ARG A 338 0.62 10.26 -24.99
CA ARG A 338 0.04 9.03 -25.59
C ARG A 338 1.05 7.88 -25.60
N LYS A 339 2.34 8.14 -25.87
CA LYS A 339 3.40 7.14 -25.76
C LYS A 339 3.53 6.62 -24.32
N ALA A 340 3.47 7.51 -23.32
CA ALA A 340 3.51 7.12 -21.91
C ALA A 340 2.28 6.31 -21.49
N GLU A 341 1.10 6.64 -22.01
CA GLU A 341 -0.12 5.84 -21.82
C GLU A 341 0.00 4.45 -22.46
N ALA A 342 0.44 4.38 -23.72
CA ALA A 342 0.68 3.11 -24.41
C ALA A 342 1.70 2.22 -23.68
N ALA A 343 2.76 2.81 -23.12
CA ALA A 343 3.75 2.08 -22.32
C ALA A 343 3.14 1.42 -21.08
N ARG A 344 2.30 2.16 -20.34
CA ARG A 344 1.62 1.66 -19.15
C ARG A 344 0.60 0.57 -19.50
N SER A 345 -0.20 0.78 -20.55
CA SER A 345 -1.15 -0.22 -21.03
C SER A 345 -0.44 -1.52 -21.45
N ALA A 346 0.67 -1.40 -22.18
CA ALA A 346 1.46 -2.57 -22.58
C ALA A 346 1.98 -3.35 -21.36
N LYS A 347 2.51 -2.65 -20.33
CA LYS A 347 2.98 -3.28 -19.09
C LYS A 347 1.84 -4.01 -18.36
N ASP A 348 0.67 -3.38 -18.28
CA ASP A 348 -0.50 -3.95 -17.61
C ASP A 348 -1.05 -5.16 -18.37
N GLU A 349 -0.99 -5.16 -19.70
CA GLU A 349 -1.35 -6.31 -20.54
C GLU A 349 -0.38 -7.47 -20.36
N ASP A 350 0.93 -7.21 -20.38
CA ASP A 350 1.95 -8.25 -20.20
C ASP A 350 1.94 -8.81 -18.77
N ALA A 351 1.61 -7.99 -17.77
CA ALA A 351 1.37 -8.45 -16.41
C ALA A 351 0.18 -9.42 -16.30
N LYS A 352 -0.88 -9.20 -17.09
CA LYS A 352 -2.01 -10.14 -17.18
C LYS A 352 -1.60 -11.42 -17.90
N GLN A 353 -0.92 -11.29 -19.05
CA GLN A 353 -0.47 -12.44 -19.81
C GLN A 353 0.48 -13.34 -19.00
N SER A 354 1.39 -12.76 -18.20
CA SER A 354 2.28 -13.49 -17.28
C SER A 354 1.53 -14.26 -16.18
N LYS A 355 0.31 -13.84 -15.82
CA LYS A 355 -0.55 -14.58 -14.88
C LYS A 355 -1.28 -15.73 -15.56
N ASP A 356 -1.71 -15.51 -16.80
CA ASP A 356 -2.57 -16.44 -17.54
C ASP A 356 -1.77 -17.54 -18.25
N ASP A 357 -0.53 -17.26 -18.71
CA ASP A 357 0.32 -18.20 -19.45
C ASP A 357 1.58 -18.58 -18.64
N PRO A 358 1.77 -19.85 -18.28
CA PRO A 358 2.97 -20.30 -17.57
C PRO A 358 4.26 -20.21 -18.40
N ASN A 359 4.18 -20.13 -19.74
CA ASN A 359 5.33 -19.97 -20.62
C ASN A 359 5.72 -18.51 -20.85
N TYR A 360 4.98 -17.56 -20.28
CA TYR A 360 5.19 -16.13 -20.43
C TYR A 360 5.70 -15.53 -19.11
N TYR A 361 6.87 -14.90 -19.15
CA TYR A 361 7.47 -14.28 -17.97
C TYR A 361 7.64 -12.78 -18.17
N ALA A 362 6.85 -11.99 -17.45
CA ALA A 362 6.96 -10.53 -17.46
C ALA A 362 7.50 -9.98 -16.13
N PHE A 363 8.54 -9.14 -16.20
CA PHE A 363 9.13 -8.48 -15.03
C PHE A 363 9.61 -7.06 -15.37
N THR A 364 9.80 -6.23 -14.34
CA THR A 364 10.49 -4.94 -14.46
C THR A 364 11.85 -5.03 -13.78
N PHE A 365 12.83 -4.27 -14.24
CA PHE A 365 14.10 -4.16 -13.54
C PHE A 365 14.61 -2.73 -13.52
N ASP A 366 15.33 -2.39 -12.46
CA ASP A 366 15.95 -1.09 -12.28
C ASP A 366 17.12 -1.18 -11.29
N LEU A 367 18.07 -0.26 -11.39
CA LEU A 367 19.21 -0.18 -10.47
C LEU A 367 18.92 0.87 -9.40
N GLU A 368 18.90 0.45 -8.13
CA GLU A 368 18.76 1.37 -7.01
C GLU A 368 19.93 2.35 -6.97
N LYS A 369 19.69 3.54 -6.41
CA LYS A 369 20.79 4.46 -6.10
C LYS A 369 21.86 3.76 -5.26
N ALA A 370 23.11 4.16 -5.46
CA ALA A 370 24.23 3.58 -4.73
C ALA A 370 24.02 3.74 -3.21
N LEU A 371 24.01 2.63 -2.48
CA LEU A 371 23.68 2.57 -1.07
C LEU A 371 24.97 2.75 -0.25
N PRO A 372 25.18 3.89 0.43
CA PRO A 372 26.44 4.18 1.10
C PRO A 372 26.64 3.31 2.34
N PHE A 373 27.89 2.91 2.58
CA PHE A 373 28.37 2.36 3.85
C PHE A 373 29.87 2.72 4.03
N PRO A 374 30.39 2.90 5.25
CA PRO A 374 29.64 2.92 6.50
C PRO A 374 28.80 4.19 6.61
N ARG A 375 27.56 4.04 7.08
CA ARG A 375 26.68 5.16 7.45
C ARG A 375 26.73 5.34 8.95
N LEU A 376 27.41 6.38 9.43
CA LEU A 376 27.61 6.67 10.85
C LEU A 376 26.78 7.89 11.30
N THR A 377 26.57 8.04 12.61
CA THR A 377 25.89 9.21 13.21
C THR A 377 26.84 10.34 13.56
N THR A 378 28.16 10.12 13.49
CA THR A 378 29.19 11.10 13.85
C THR A 378 29.41 12.12 12.72
N GLY A 379 29.57 13.39 13.08
CA GLY A 379 29.73 14.48 12.10
C GLY A 379 30.98 14.35 11.22
N ILE A 380 32.02 13.66 11.69
CA ILE A 380 33.26 13.42 10.94
C ILE A 380 32.99 12.62 9.67
N ALA A 381 32.06 11.65 9.71
CA ALA A 381 31.72 10.82 8.58
C ALA A 381 31.14 11.63 7.40
N TYR A 382 30.57 12.81 7.67
CA TYR A 382 30.01 13.69 6.63
C TYR A 382 31.06 14.29 5.70
N TYR A 383 32.33 14.32 6.13
CA TYR A 383 33.46 14.87 5.37
C TYR A 383 34.36 13.79 4.77
N LYS A 384 33.92 12.53 4.82
CA LYS A 384 34.68 11.36 4.40
C LYS A 384 33.97 10.67 3.24
N ARG A 385 34.75 10.04 2.35
CA ARG A 385 34.20 9.23 1.25
C ARG A 385 33.45 8.03 1.82
N ASN A 386 32.44 7.53 1.10
CA ASN A 386 31.75 6.28 1.43
C ASN A 386 32.15 5.17 0.44
N MET A 387 32.04 3.92 0.89
CA MET A 387 31.90 2.76 0.01
C MET A 387 30.43 2.61 -0.39
N TYR A 388 30.16 1.87 -1.46
CA TYR A 388 28.80 1.68 -1.96
C TYR A 388 28.45 0.22 -2.15
N LEU A 389 27.22 -0.12 -1.75
CA LEU A 389 26.53 -1.34 -2.15
C LEU A 389 25.61 -0.98 -3.31
N TYR A 390 25.68 -1.77 -4.36
CA TYR A 390 24.76 -1.69 -5.49
C TYR A 390 23.67 -2.75 -5.35
N ASN A 391 22.46 -2.40 -5.77
CA ASN A 391 21.31 -3.29 -5.73
C ASN A 391 20.52 -3.18 -7.04
N LEU A 392 20.52 -4.25 -7.84
CA LEU A 392 19.62 -4.37 -8.98
C LEU A 392 18.33 -5.07 -8.53
N GLY A 393 17.21 -4.38 -8.65
CA GLY A 393 15.90 -4.96 -8.39
C GLY A 393 15.29 -5.54 -9.65
N CYS A 394 14.83 -6.79 -9.61
CA CYS A 394 13.95 -7.39 -10.60
C CYS A 394 12.59 -7.68 -9.96
N HIS A 395 11.51 -7.09 -10.45
CA HIS A 395 10.16 -7.26 -9.92
C HIS A 395 9.28 -8.06 -10.87
N GLU A 396 8.93 -9.28 -10.47
CA GLU A 396 8.05 -10.16 -11.23
C GLU A 396 6.60 -9.63 -11.22
N LEU A 397 6.02 -9.42 -12.41
CA LEU A 397 4.66 -8.87 -12.54
C LEU A 397 3.55 -9.88 -12.27
N LYS A 398 3.87 -11.19 -12.30
CA LYS A 398 2.93 -12.28 -12.03
C LYS A 398 2.43 -12.27 -10.59
N ASN A 399 3.33 -12.46 -9.63
CA ASN A 399 2.98 -12.56 -8.21
C ASN A 399 3.35 -11.29 -7.41
N GLY A 400 4.00 -10.31 -8.04
CA GLY A 400 4.50 -9.12 -7.35
C GLY A 400 5.64 -9.47 -6.39
N LEU A 401 6.56 -10.33 -6.83
CA LEU A 401 7.74 -10.75 -6.08
C LEU A 401 8.94 -9.90 -6.50
N GLY A 402 9.66 -9.34 -5.53
CA GLY A 402 10.90 -8.61 -5.78
C GLY A 402 12.13 -9.47 -5.53
N PHE A 403 13.05 -9.48 -6.48
CA PHE A 403 14.35 -10.13 -6.44
C PHE A 403 15.42 -9.04 -6.41
N MET A 404 16.31 -9.09 -5.43
CA MET A 404 17.36 -8.10 -5.22
C MET A 404 18.72 -8.75 -5.45
N TYR A 405 19.49 -8.21 -6.37
CA TYR A 405 20.85 -8.65 -6.67
C TYR A 405 21.84 -7.62 -6.14
N THR A 406 22.59 -7.99 -5.12
CA THR A 406 23.46 -7.04 -4.41
C THR A 406 24.93 -7.38 -4.55
N TRP A 407 25.76 -6.37 -4.78
CA TRP A 407 27.21 -6.47 -4.72
C TRP A 407 27.80 -5.14 -4.26
N ASP A 408 28.95 -5.18 -3.60
CA ASP A 408 29.66 -3.96 -3.22
C ASP A 408 30.70 -3.56 -4.27
N GLU A 409 31.17 -2.31 -4.19
CA GLU A 409 32.08 -1.74 -5.17
C GLU A 409 33.42 -2.47 -5.33
N THR A 410 33.82 -3.32 -4.36
CA THR A 410 35.02 -4.17 -4.45
C THR A 410 34.80 -5.42 -5.30
N GLN A 411 33.55 -5.83 -5.52
CA GLN A 411 33.22 -6.97 -6.38
C GLN A 411 33.15 -6.54 -7.84
N ALA A 412 32.36 -5.52 -8.14
CA ALA A 412 32.10 -5.07 -9.50
C ALA A 412 31.67 -3.61 -9.56
N SER A 413 31.69 -3.01 -10.76
CA SER A 413 31.11 -1.69 -11.02
C SER A 413 29.59 -1.79 -11.21
N ARG A 414 28.95 -0.77 -11.78
CA ARG A 414 27.49 -0.73 -12.02
C ARG A 414 27.13 -0.42 -13.48
N GLY A 415 27.99 -0.82 -14.41
CA GLY A 415 27.83 -0.58 -15.84
C GLY A 415 26.97 -1.63 -16.54
N SER A 416 26.80 -1.46 -17.85
CA SER A 416 25.96 -2.35 -18.67
C SER A 416 26.28 -3.84 -18.62
N GLN A 417 27.56 -4.20 -18.42
CA GLN A 417 27.99 -5.61 -18.36
C GLN A 417 27.61 -6.25 -17.02
N GLU A 418 27.64 -5.49 -15.94
CA GLU A 418 27.20 -5.94 -14.62
C GLU A 418 25.69 -6.12 -14.58
N ILE A 419 24.96 -5.14 -15.12
CA ILE A 419 23.50 -5.18 -15.21
C ILE A 419 23.05 -6.36 -16.09
N SER A 420 23.72 -6.59 -17.23
CA SER A 420 23.39 -7.73 -18.09
C SER A 420 23.69 -9.08 -17.43
N SER A 421 24.78 -9.18 -16.66
CA SER A 421 25.11 -10.40 -15.91
C SER A 421 24.06 -10.71 -14.82
N CYS A 422 23.63 -9.69 -14.06
CA CYS A 422 22.57 -9.83 -13.06
C CYS A 422 21.24 -10.27 -13.70
N VAL A 423 20.82 -9.63 -14.80
CA VAL A 423 19.59 -10.00 -15.52
C VAL A 423 19.71 -11.42 -16.10
N THR A 424 20.86 -11.80 -16.63
CA THR A 424 21.10 -13.15 -17.13
C THR A 424 20.94 -14.20 -16.02
N LYS A 425 21.55 -13.96 -14.84
CA LYS A 425 21.39 -14.84 -13.66
C LYS A 425 19.94 -14.89 -13.18
N HIS A 426 19.21 -13.77 -13.24
CA HIS A 426 17.77 -13.75 -12.92
C HIS A 426 16.96 -14.63 -13.87
N LEU A 427 17.18 -14.50 -15.17
CA LEU A 427 16.42 -15.26 -16.17
C LEU A 427 16.74 -16.75 -16.12
N LEU A 428 18.02 -17.11 -15.96
CA LEU A 428 18.42 -18.52 -15.80
C LEU A 428 17.84 -19.16 -14.54
N SER A 429 17.64 -18.39 -13.46
CA SER A 429 17.07 -18.91 -12.21
C SER A 429 15.54 -18.92 -12.17
N ARG A 430 14.86 -18.00 -12.89
CA ARG A 430 13.41 -17.79 -12.77
C ARG A 430 12.61 -18.13 -14.03
N ALA A 431 13.22 -18.02 -15.21
CA ALA A 431 12.52 -18.02 -16.49
C ALA A 431 13.19 -18.90 -17.57
N LYS A 432 14.13 -19.78 -17.19
CA LYS A 432 14.83 -20.66 -18.15
C LYS A 432 13.90 -21.61 -18.92
N ASP A 433 12.77 -21.96 -18.32
CA ASP A 433 11.79 -22.89 -18.88
C ASP A 433 10.61 -22.15 -19.58
N CYS A 434 10.62 -20.81 -19.56
CA CYS A 434 9.62 -19.99 -20.24
C CYS A 434 10.01 -19.79 -21.70
N LYS A 435 9.01 -19.70 -22.59
CA LYS A 435 9.21 -19.47 -24.03
C LYS A 435 9.35 -18.01 -24.39
N HIS A 436 8.62 -17.14 -23.70
CA HIS A 436 8.58 -15.72 -24.01
C HIS A 436 8.82 -14.90 -22.75
N ILE A 437 9.91 -14.15 -22.75
CA ILE A 437 10.27 -13.22 -21.68
C ILE A 437 9.98 -11.80 -22.13
N VAL A 438 9.35 -11.01 -21.27
CA VAL A 438 9.22 -9.57 -21.43
C VAL A 438 9.81 -8.86 -20.22
N MET A 439 10.75 -7.96 -20.48
CA MET A 439 11.39 -7.16 -19.46
C MET A 439 11.16 -5.67 -19.71
N TYR A 440 10.81 -4.97 -18.65
CA TYR A 440 10.56 -3.54 -18.65
C TYR A 440 11.62 -2.81 -17.84
N SER A 441 12.13 -1.69 -18.37
CA SER A 441 13.10 -0.85 -17.66
C SER A 441 13.00 0.59 -18.10
N ASP A 442 13.54 1.49 -17.27
CA ASP A 442 13.78 2.87 -17.67
C ASP A 442 14.91 2.97 -18.69
N THR A 443 14.88 4.02 -19.51
CA THR A 443 15.89 4.24 -20.54
C THR A 443 17.21 4.70 -19.93
N CYS A 444 18.21 3.83 -19.89
CA CYS A 444 19.56 4.19 -19.44
C CYS A 444 20.62 3.67 -20.43
N THR A 445 21.26 4.58 -21.17
CA THR A 445 22.27 4.23 -22.19
C THR A 445 23.50 3.56 -21.58
N GLY A 446 23.93 3.99 -20.39
CA GLY A 446 25.07 3.38 -19.69
C GLY A 446 24.80 1.98 -19.13
N GLN A 447 23.53 1.59 -18.97
CA GLN A 447 23.16 0.34 -18.29
C GLN A 447 22.46 -0.64 -19.23
N ASN A 448 21.32 -0.29 -19.82
CA ASN A 448 20.43 -1.25 -20.49
C ASN A 448 20.15 -0.95 -21.97
N ARG A 449 20.35 0.30 -22.42
CA ARG A 449 20.04 0.74 -23.79
C ARG A 449 21.31 0.92 -24.61
N ASN A 450 22.00 -0.20 -24.80
CA ASN A 450 23.27 -0.28 -25.51
C ASN A 450 23.50 -1.69 -26.07
N TRP A 451 24.57 -1.81 -26.87
CA TRP A 451 24.98 -3.06 -27.50
C TRP A 451 25.36 -4.15 -26.49
N ASN A 452 26.02 -3.81 -25.38
CA ASN A 452 26.49 -4.81 -24.42
C ASN A 452 25.33 -5.59 -23.82
N PHE A 453 24.31 -4.87 -23.33
CA PHE A 453 23.11 -5.47 -22.77
C PHE A 453 22.32 -6.25 -23.84
N ALA A 454 22.13 -5.65 -25.02
CA ALA A 454 21.40 -6.30 -26.11
C ALA A 454 22.04 -7.63 -26.55
N LEU A 455 23.36 -7.67 -26.69
CA LEU A 455 24.07 -8.88 -27.12
C LEU A 455 24.10 -9.95 -26.02
N ALA A 456 24.13 -9.57 -24.74
CA ALA A 456 23.96 -10.52 -23.65
C ALA A 456 22.58 -11.18 -23.67
N MET A 457 21.52 -10.42 -23.94
CA MET A 457 20.16 -10.98 -24.09
C MET A 457 20.06 -11.86 -25.36
N GLN A 458 20.67 -11.45 -26.48
CA GLN A 458 20.74 -12.28 -27.68
C GLN A 458 21.53 -13.57 -27.46
N LYS A 459 22.57 -13.56 -26.63
CA LYS A 459 23.28 -14.78 -26.25
C LYS A 459 22.35 -15.73 -25.48
N LEU A 460 21.59 -15.20 -24.53
CA LEU A 460 20.70 -15.98 -23.67
C LEU A 460 19.64 -16.77 -24.47
N THR A 461 19.09 -16.21 -25.56
CA THR A 461 18.11 -16.93 -26.42
C THR A 461 18.69 -18.16 -27.11
N GLN A 462 20.01 -18.23 -27.23
CA GLN A 462 20.77 -19.29 -27.89
C GLN A 462 21.43 -20.27 -26.91
N MET A 463 21.33 -20.01 -25.59
CA MET A 463 21.78 -20.94 -24.57
C MET A 463 20.81 -22.12 -24.44
N GLU A 464 21.23 -23.18 -23.73
CA GLU A 464 20.39 -24.35 -23.42
C GLU A 464 19.25 -23.98 -22.43
N THR A 465 18.23 -23.32 -22.97
CA THR A 465 17.01 -22.85 -22.29
C THR A 465 15.81 -23.13 -23.18
N SER A 466 14.59 -22.89 -22.68
CA SER A 466 13.36 -22.92 -23.49
C SER A 466 12.96 -21.54 -24.04
N ILE A 467 13.83 -20.53 -23.89
CA ILE A 467 13.54 -19.14 -24.26
C ILE A 467 13.65 -18.94 -25.76
N ASP A 468 12.51 -18.79 -26.43
CA ASP A 468 12.42 -18.53 -27.86
C ASP A 468 12.45 -17.01 -28.16
N VAL A 469 11.82 -16.21 -27.30
CA VAL A 469 11.68 -14.76 -27.50
C VAL A 469 12.01 -13.97 -26.24
N ILE A 470 12.84 -12.94 -26.38
CA ILE A 470 13.07 -11.92 -25.35
C ILE A 470 12.66 -10.55 -25.88
N ASP A 471 11.72 -9.90 -25.22
CA ASP A 471 11.31 -8.52 -25.46
C ASP A 471 11.85 -7.59 -24.37
N LEU A 472 12.69 -6.64 -24.75
CA LEU A 472 13.15 -5.54 -23.91
C LEU A 472 12.37 -4.28 -24.26
N LYS A 473 11.53 -3.81 -23.33
CA LYS A 473 10.63 -2.68 -23.50
C LYS A 473 11.05 -1.53 -22.58
N TYR A 474 11.28 -0.36 -23.17
CA TYR A 474 11.68 0.83 -22.43
C TYR A 474 10.50 1.74 -22.14
N MET A 475 10.38 2.12 -20.87
CA MET A 475 9.36 3.06 -20.42
C MET A 475 9.67 4.50 -20.87
N VAL A 476 8.65 5.35 -20.89
CA VAL A 476 8.83 6.77 -21.17
C VAL A 476 9.33 7.47 -19.91
N SER A 477 10.56 8.02 -19.96
CA SER A 477 11.20 8.72 -18.85
C SER A 477 10.28 9.75 -18.17
N GLY A 478 10.25 9.71 -16.83
CA GLY A 478 9.36 10.53 -15.99
C GLY A 478 7.89 10.11 -16.00
N HIS A 479 7.56 8.96 -16.62
CA HIS A 479 6.20 8.39 -16.66
C HIS A 479 6.15 6.88 -16.40
N SER A 480 7.28 6.26 -16.04
CA SER A 480 7.45 4.81 -15.95
C SER A 480 6.71 4.17 -14.78
N PHE A 481 6.78 4.81 -13.60
CA PHE A 481 6.23 4.32 -12.33
C PHE A 481 6.46 2.81 -12.17
N LEU A 482 7.74 2.43 -12.09
CA LEU A 482 8.11 1.02 -11.98
C LEU A 482 7.83 0.53 -10.54
N PRO A 483 7.40 -0.73 -10.35
CA PRO A 483 7.28 -1.31 -9.01
C PRO A 483 8.57 -1.22 -8.20
N ASN A 484 9.73 -1.24 -8.88
CA ASN A 484 11.07 -1.07 -8.34
C ASN A 484 11.19 0.15 -7.41
N ASP A 485 10.62 1.31 -7.77
CA ASP A 485 10.65 2.53 -6.95
C ASP A 485 10.07 2.29 -5.55
N THR A 486 8.97 1.52 -5.50
CA THR A 486 8.30 1.19 -4.23
C THR A 486 9.09 0.14 -3.46
N ASP A 487 9.81 -0.73 -4.15
CA ASP A 487 10.68 -1.73 -3.55
C ASP A 487 11.87 -1.09 -2.85
N PHE A 488 12.61 -0.25 -3.56
CA PHE A 488 13.75 0.52 -3.04
C PHE A 488 13.33 1.45 -1.89
N ALA A 489 12.22 2.17 -2.04
CA ALA A 489 11.69 3.01 -0.96
C ALA A 489 11.38 2.23 0.33
N SER A 490 11.00 0.94 0.22
CA SER A 490 10.77 0.09 1.39
C SER A 490 12.07 -0.26 2.10
N ILE A 491 13.12 -0.58 1.34
CA ILE A 491 14.47 -0.92 1.83
C ILE A 491 15.07 0.29 2.54
N GLU A 492 15.09 1.45 1.87
CA GLU A 492 15.60 2.69 2.43
C GLU A 492 14.87 3.12 3.71
N SER A 493 13.54 3.02 3.70
CA SER A 493 12.74 3.41 4.86
C SER A 493 13.02 2.51 6.06
N TYR A 494 13.22 1.21 5.83
CA TYR A 494 13.61 0.28 6.89
C TYR A 494 14.99 0.61 7.43
N ALA A 495 15.99 0.76 6.56
CA ALA A 495 17.36 1.10 6.96
C ALA A 495 17.41 2.40 7.77
N GLN A 496 16.70 3.44 7.33
CA GLN A 496 16.66 4.72 8.04
C GLN A 496 15.95 4.64 9.40
N LYS A 497 14.88 3.85 9.53
CA LYS A 497 14.07 3.79 10.76
C LYS A 497 14.58 2.77 11.78
N LYS A 498 15.17 1.66 11.32
CA LYS A 498 15.47 0.48 12.15
C LYS A 498 16.95 0.23 12.36
N LEU A 499 17.79 0.48 11.34
CA LEU A 499 19.23 0.28 11.47
C LEU A 499 19.92 1.56 11.95
N GLN A 500 19.56 2.72 11.37
CA GLN A 500 20.16 4.05 11.59
C GLN A 500 21.65 4.16 11.25
N VAL A 501 22.44 3.18 11.67
CA VAL A 501 23.87 2.98 11.40
C VAL A 501 24.05 1.74 10.54
N ILE A 502 25.00 1.79 9.60
CA ILE A 502 25.32 0.68 8.70
C ILE A 502 26.85 0.59 8.64
N TYR A 503 27.43 -0.52 9.08
CA TYR A 503 28.89 -0.69 9.10
C TYR A 503 29.41 -1.54 7.95
N SER A 504 28.57 -2.33 7.29
CA SER A 504 28.99 -3.19 6.19
C SER A 504 27.86 -3.43 5.18
N PRO A 505 28.16 -4.06 4.03
CA PRO A 505 27.13 -4.51 3.08
C PRO A 505 26.09 -5.45 3.71
N ASN A 506 26.44 -6.17 4.78
CA ASN A 506 25.55 -7.16 5.38
C ASN A 506 24.33 -6.51 6.05
N GLU A 507 24.45 -5.34 6.65
CA GLU A 507 23.29 -4.67 7.25
C GLU A 507 22.30 -4.16 6.18
N TRP A 508 22.78 -3.78 5.00
CA TRP A 508 21.88 -3.52 3.86
C TRP A 508 21.18 -4.80 3.38
N ASN A 509 21.90 -5.92 3.31
CA ASN A 509 21.31 -7.22 3.00
C ASN A 509 20.23 -7.61 4.03
N GLU A 510 20.46 -7.34 5.31
CA GLU A 510 19.45 -7.53 6.36
C GLU A 510 18.25 -6.60 6.17
N ALA A 511 18.47 -5.34 5.79
CA ALA A 511 17.38 -4.41 5.49
C ALA A 511 16.50 -4.94 4.35
N ILE A 512 17.11 -5.48 3.29
CA ILE A 512 16.39 -6.08 2.16
C ILE A 512 15.54 -7.26 2.64
N LEU A 513 16.12 -8.19 3.41
CA LEU A 513 15.42 -9.38 3.87
C LEU A 513 14.28 -9.07 4.87
N LYS A 514 14.41 -8.02 5.68
CA LYS A 514 13.50 -7.71 6.80
C LYS A 514 12.49 -6.59 6.51
N CYS A 515 12.68 -5.77 5.46
CA CYS A 515 11.84 -4.58 5.27
C CYS A 515 10.37 -4.89 4.94
N ARG A 516 10.06 -6.09 4.43
CA ARG A 516 8.70 -6.52 4.08
C ARG A 516 8.33 -7.83 4.74
N SER A 517 7.20 -7.84 5.44
CA SER A 517 6.61 -9.06 6.02
C SER A 517 5.75 -9.83 5.02
N LYS A 518 5.11 -9.12 4.08
CA LYS A 518 4.32 -9.71 2.99
C LYS A 518 5.13 -9.63 1.70
N ASN A 519 5.24 -10.75 0.98
CA ASN A 519 6.10 -10.92 -0.19
C ASN A 519 7.53 -10.44 0.10
N PRO A 520 8.25 -11.12 1.02
CA PRO A 520 9.62 -10.75 1.35
C PRO A 520 10.50 -10.83 0.10
N PHE A 521 11.53 -9.98 0.05
CA PHE A 521 12.43 -9.95 -1.09
C PHE A 521 13.32 -11.20 -1.13
N HIS A 522 13.57 -11.68 -2.35
CA HIS A 522 14.56 -12.71 -2.61
C HIS A 522 15.91 -12.06 -2.85
N LEU A 523 16.83 -12.19 -1.89
CA LEU A 523 18.16 -11.61 -1.98
C LEU A 523 19.14 -12.61 -2.61
N THR A 524 19.86 -12.18 -3.64
CA THR A 524 21.01 -12.88 -4.22
C THR A 524 22.24 -11.99 -4.11
N LYS A 525 23.27 -12.45 -3.40
CA LYS A 525 24.56 -11.78 -3.42
C LYS A 525 25.28 -12.15 -4.71
N MET A 526 25.81 -11.14 -5.40
CA MET A 526 26.58 -11.29 -6.62
C MET A 526 28.06 -11.19 -6.26
N ASP A 527 28.83 -12.20 -6.65
CA ASP A 527 30.28 -12.25 -6.47
C ASP A 527 30.98 -11.93 -7.81
N ARG A 528 32.30 -11.71 -7.80
CA ARG A 528 33.05 -11.32 -9.01
C ARG A 528 32.87 -12.29 -10.17
N GLU A 529 32.81 -13.57 -9.82
CA GLU A 529 32.71 -14.70 -10.73
C GLU A 529 31.34 -14.74 -11.45
N ASP A 530 30.35 -14.01 -10.94
CA ASP A 530 29.04 -13.88 -11.58
C ASP A 530 29.02 -12.87 -12.74
N PHE A 531 30.06 -12.04 -12.89
CA PHE A 531 30.11 -10.97 -13.88
C PHE A 531 30.92 -11.39 -15.12
N TYR A 532 30.32 -11.25 -16.30
CA TYR A 532 30.91 -11.69 -17.57
C TYR A 532 31.17 -10.52 -18.51
N SER A 533 32.31 -10.58 -19.22
CA SER A 533 32.66 -9.64 -20.28
C SER A 533 31.77 -9.84 -21.51
N THR A 534 31.28 -8.74 -22.09
CA THR A 534 30.59 -8.73 -23.39
C THR A 534 31.51 -8.37 -24.56
N THR A 535 32.80 -8.17 -24.30
CA THR A 535 33.79 -7.75 -25.31
C THR A 535 33.82 -8.72 -26.49
N GLU A 536 33.86 -10.01 -26.21
CA GLU A 536 33.88 -11.09 -27.18
C GLU A 536 32.60 -11.11 -28.03
N LEU A 537 31.44 -10.83 -27.41
CA LEU A 537 30.16 -10.74 -28.11
C LEU A 537 30.12 -9.54 -29.05
N VAL A 538 30.59 -8.38 -28.57
CA VAL A 538 30.69 -7.14 -29.35
C VAL A 538 31.64 -7.31 -30.54
N ASP A 539 32.78 -7.96 -30.31
CA ASP A 539 33.79 -8.23 -31.33
C ASP A 539 33.35 -9.29 -32.34
N ALA A 540 32.33 -10.09 -32.03
CA ALA A 540 31.78 -11.05 -32.97
C ALA A 540 30.73 -10.48 -33.92
N VAL A 541 30.21 -9.28 -33.68
CA VAL A 541 29.16 -8.66 -34.51
C VAL A 541 29.64 -7.39 -35.22
N THR A 542 28.84 -6.86 -36.14
CA THR A 542 29.04 -5.51 -36.68
C THR A 542 28.01 -4.56 -36.08
N LYS A 543 28.46 -3.54 -35.35
CA LYS A 543 27.60 -2.45 -34.89
C LYS A 543 27.16 -1.62 -36.10
N ARG A 544 25.87 -1.61 -36.41
CA ARG A 544 25.31 -0.83 -37.52
C ARG A 544 24.50 0.34 -36.99
N SER A 545 24.53 1.45 -37.74
CA SER A 545 23.65 2.61 -37.58
C SER A 545 22.51 2.64 -38.61
N VAL A 546 22.41 1.59 -39.43
CA VAL A 546 21.45 1.48 -40.53
C VAL A 546 20.75 0.12 -40.42
N ASN A 547 19.44 0.13 -40.59
CA ASN A 547 18.60 -1.07 -40.59
C ASN A 547 18.74 -1.84 -41.93
N VAL A 548 18.07 -2.99 -42.05
CA VAL A 548 18.14 -3.83 -43.27
C VAL A 548 17.55 -3.12 -44.49
N ASP A 549 16.54 -2.28 -44.30
CA ASP A 549 15.85 -1.51 -45.35
C ASP A 549 16.51 -0.16 -45.69
N LYS A 550 17.74 0.06 -45.23
CA LYS A 550 18.53 1.30 -45.41
C LYS A 550 17.99 2.54 -44.70
N GLY A 551 17.08 2.37 -43.75
CA GLY A 551 16.66 3.38 -42.77
C GLY A 551 17.67 3.57 -41.64
N ASN A 552 17.57 4.70 -40.93
CA ASN A 552 18.46 5.05 -39.82
C ASN A 552 18.07 4.29 -38.54
N PHE A 553 19.00 3.56 -37.93
CA PHE A 553 18.79 2.90 -36.65
C PHE A 553 19.28 3.80 -35.50
N ASN A 554 18.36 4.19 -34.61
CA ASN A 554 18.66 5.09 -33.50
C ASN A 554 18.29 4.46 -32.14
N TRP A 555 19.32 4.19 -31.33
CA TRP A 555 19.19 3.69 -29.96
C TRP A 555 18.33 4.58 -29.06
N LEU A 556 18.43 5.90 -29.20
CA LEU A 556 17.71 6.84 -28.34
C LEU A 556 16.21 6.86 -28.61
N LYS A 557 15.79 6.53 -29.83
CA LYS A 557 14.37 6.46 -30.23
C LYS A 557 13.77 5.07 -30.04
N THR A 558 14.60 4.04 -29.98
CA THR A 558 14.17 2.65 -29.81
C THR A 558 13.46 2.47 -28.47
N GLN A 559 12.24 1.94 -28.50
CA GLN A 559 11.43 1.67 -27.30
C GLN A 559 11.20 0.19 -27.06
N TRP A 560 11.29 -0.63 -28.10
CA TRP A 560 11.10 -2.08 -28.01
C TRP A 560 12.19 -2.76 -28.83
N ILE A 561 12.98 -3.60 -28.18
CA ILE A 561 13.93 -4.52 -28.82
C ILE A 561 13.46 -5.95 -28.62
N ARG A 562 13.51 -6.76 -29.67
CA ARG A 562 13.14 -8.16 -29.66
C ARG A 562 14.29 -9.02 -30.17
N PHE A 563 14.53 -10.09 -29.44
CA PHE A 563 15.48 -11.16 -29.77
C PHE A 563 14.69 -12.44 -30.02
N ILE A 564 15.02 -13.16 -31.09
CA ILE A 564 14.32 -14.38 -31.52
C ILE A 564 15.38 -15.48 -31.69
N ARG A 565 15.10 -16.66 -31.14
CA ARG A 565 16.00 -17.81 -31.19
C ARG A 565 16.31 -18.25 -32.62
N GLU A 566 15.30 -18.28 -33.48
CA GLU A 566 15.42 -18.73 -34.87
C GLU A 566 16.25 -17.76 -35.73
N ASP A 567 16.39 -16.50 -35.31
CA ASP A 567 17.11 -15.44 -36.04
C ASP A 567 18.34 -14.93 -35.24
N PRO A 568 19.40 -15.76 -35.08
CA PRO A 568 20.54 -15.46 -34.22
C PRO A 568 21.36 -14.23 -34.65
N PHE A 569 21.20 -13.77 -35.89
CA PHE A 569 21.96 -12.66 -36.47
C PHE A 569 21.12 -11.40 -36.70
N VAL A 570 19.92 -11.32 -36.12
CA VAL A 570 19.00 -10.20 -36.30
C VAL A 570 18.57 -9.64 -34.97
N LEU A 571 18.63 -8.32 -34.84
CA LEU A 571 18.02 -7.57 -33.75
C LEU A 571 16.78 -6.88 -34.30
N PHE A 572 15.60 -7.22 -33.77
CA PHE A 572 14.34 -6.58 -34.15
C PHE A 572 14.08 -5.40 -33.23
N TYR A 573 13.59 -4.28 -33.76
CA TYR A 573 13.28 -3.11 -32.95
C TYR A 573 12.10 -2.29 -33.48
N LYS A 574 11.54 -1.44 -32.63
CA LYS A 574 10.63 -0.35 -33.01
C LYS A 574 10.63 0.81 -32.02
N GLU A 575 10.16 1.97 -32.48
CA GLU A 575 10.14 3.25 -31.73
C GLU A 575 8.82 3.49 -30.97
N THR A 576 8.07 2.41 -30.71
CA THR A 576 6.76 2.43 -30.06
C THR A 576 6.47 1.12 -29.31
N LEU A 577 5.68 1.21 -28.23
CA LEU A 577 5.17 0.04 -27.52
C LEU A 577 3.81 -0.46 -28.03
N GLN A 578 3.29 0.15 -29.10
CA GLN A 578 2.08 -0.34 -29.77
C GLN A 578 2.32 -1.69 -30.46
N LYS A 579 1.44 -2.66 -30.21
CA LYS A 579 1.58 -4.04 -30.70
C LYS A 579 1.43 -4.14 -32.23
N ASP A 580 0.52 -3.38 -32.82
CA ASP A 580 0.18 -3.46 -34.24
C ASP A 580 1.25 -2.90 -35.19
N VAL A 581 2.21 -2.15 -34.65
CA VAL A 581 3.34 -1.63 -35.44
C VAL A 581 4.37 -2.73 -35.64
N GLN A 582 4.69 -2.98 -36.92
CA GLN A 582 5.68 -3.97 -37.34
C GLN A 582 7.08 -3.62 -36.84
N PHE A 583 7.91 -4.66 -36.66
CA PHE A 583 9.31 -4.49 -36.29
C PHE A 583 10.15 -4.15 -37.51
N GLU A 584 11.07 -3.22 -37.32
CA GLU A 584 12.24 -3.07 -38.18
C GLU A 584 13.35 -4.01 -37.68
N SER A 585 14.40 -4.20 -38.49
CA SER A 585 15.48 -5.12 -38.15
C SER A 585 16.87 -4.55 -38.43
N VAL A 586 17.84 -4.89 -37.57
CA VAL A 586 19.26 -4.60 -37.73
C VAL A 586 20.01 -5.92 -37.83
N SER A 587 20.83 -6.06 -38.88
CA SER A 587 21.69 -7.23 -39.04
C SER A 587 22.92 -7.16 -38.12
N LEU A 588 23.11 -8.21 -37.32
CA LEU A 588 24.30 -8.46 -36.51
C LEU A 588 25.42 -9.15 -37.31
N ALA A 589 25.13 -9.54 -38.56
CA ALA A 589 26.06 -10.23 -39.42
C ALA A 589 27.28 -9.35 -39.75
N TRP A 590 28.43 -9.99 -40.00
CA TRP A 590 29.67 -9.33 -40.37
C TRP A 590 29.50 -8.40 -41.57
N SER A 591 30.12 -7.22 -41.49
CA SER A 591 30.29 -6.35 -42.64
C SER A 591 31.20 -7.01 -43.67
N LYS A 592 31.10 -6.60 -44.94
CA LYS A 592 32.00 -7.06 -46.02
C LYS A 592 33.48 -6.91 -45.64
N GLN A 593 33.83 -5.87 -44.88
CA GLN A 593 35.20 -5.63 -44.42
C GLN A 593 35.63 -6.64 -43.35
N LYS A 594 34.75 -6.96 -42.40
CA LYS A 594 35.02 -7.94 -41.34
C LYS A 594 35.08 -9.37 -41.90
N THR A 595 34.21 -9.72 -42.84
CA THR A 595 34.27 -10.97 -43.60
C THR A 595 35.60 -11.10 -44.36
N LYS A 596 36.11 -10.02 -44.96
CA LYS A 596 37.43 -10.04 -45.62
C LYS A 596 38.60 -10.23 -44.64
N LYS A 597 38.48 -9.70 -43.41
CA LYS A 597 39.51 -9.85 -42.37
C LYS A 597 39.52 -11.28 -41.80
N ASN A 598 38.35 -11.92 -41.73
CA ASN A 598 38.15 -13.25 -41.17
C ASN A 598 37.90 -14.33 -42.23
N ARG A 599 38.64 -14.30 -43.36
CA ARG A 599 38.40 -15.17 -44.52
C ARG A 599 38.35 -16.69 -44.23
N ASN A 600 38.97 -17.12 -43.13
CA ASN A 600 39.08 -18.52 -42.76
C ASN A 600 38.11 -18.94 -41.64
N ASN A 601 37.31 -18.01 -41.11
CA ASN A 601 36.37 -18.28 -40.03
C ASN A 601 34.94 -17.98 -40.48
N ASP A 602 34.00 -18.86 -40.17
CA ASP A 602 32.58 -18.55 -40.30
C ASP A 602 32.11 -17.74 -39.09
N GLN A 603 31.13 -16.87 -39.31
CA GLN A 603 30.50 -16.15 -38.22
C GLN A 603 29.60 -17.12 -37.44
N ILE A 604 29.91 -17.33 -36.16
CA ILE A 604 29.08 -18.13 -35.27
C ILE A 604 28.02 -17.26 -34.57
N PRO A 605 26.85 -17.83 -34.22
CA PRO A 605 25.86 -17.17 -33.37
C PRO A 605 26.46 -16.70 -32.04
N VAL A 606 25.99 -15.54 -31.56
CA VAL A 606 26.47 -14.94 -30.29
C VAL A 606 26.29 -15.88 -29.09
N GLY A 607 25.28 -16.76 -29.16
CA GLY A 607 25.03 -17.83 -28.20
C GLY A 607 26.22 -18.73 -27.88
N LEU A 608 26.94 -19.12 -28.93
CA LEU A 608 28.01 -20.11 -28.86
C LEU A 608 29.37 -19.51 -28.46
N ILE A 609 29.43 -18.20 -28.27
CA ILE A 609 30.66 -17.50 -27.92
C ILE A 609 30.87 -17.61 -26.42
N GLU A 610 31.97 -18.21 -25.99
CA GLU A 610 32.37 -18.20 -24.58
C GLU A 610 32.72 -16.78 -24.13
N GLN A 611 32.29 -16.44 -22.91
CA GLN A 611 32.59 -15.16 -22.30
C GLN A 611 33.63 -15.35 -21.20
N SER A 612 34.59 -14.44 -21.14
CA SER A 612 35.50 -14.35 -20.00
C SER A 612 34.82 -13.69 -18.80
N HIS A 613 35.37 -13.91 -17.59
CA HIS A 613 34.97 -13.13 -16.42
C HIS A 613 35.35 -11.65 -16.63
N LEU A 614 34.43 -10.76 -16.23
CA LEU A 614 34.64 -9.32 -16.34
C LEU A 614 35.75 -8.83 -15.39
N TYR A 615 35.88 -9.50 -14.24
CA TYR A 615 36.83 -9.17 -13.19
C TYR A 615 37.66 -10.39 -12.81
N ASN A 616 38.97 -10.32 -13.03
CA ASN A 616 39.91 -11.38 -12.65
C ASN A 616 40.52 -11.19 -11.24
N ALA A 617 40.26 -10.04 -10.63
CA ALA A 617 40.77 -9.67 -9.30
C ALA A 617 39.75 -8.72 -8.62
N PRO A 618 39.78 -8.59 -7.27
CA PRO A 618 39.01 -7.58 -6.58
C PRO A 618 39.24 -6.18 -7.14
N ARG A 619 38.17 -5.39 -7.26
CA ARG A 619 38.27 -4.02 -7.75
C ARG A 619 39.00 -3.15 -6.72
N PRO A 620 40.03 -2.40 -7.14
CA PRO A 620 40.69 -1.45 -6.27
C PRO A 620 39.79 -0.24 -6.00
N VAL A 621 39.97 0.39 -4.84
CA VAL A 621 39.43 1.70 -4.47
C VAL A 621 40.53 2.77 -4.56
N THR A 622 40.15 4.05 -4.49
CA THR A 622 41.12 5.14 -4.42
C THR A 622 41.91 5.09 -3.11
N LYS A 623 43.15 5.59 -3.13
CA LYS A 623 44.00 5.67 -1.92
C LYS A 623 43.36 6.56 -0.86
N GLU A 624 42.72 7.64 -1.30
CA GLU A 624 41.99 8.59 -0.47
C GLU A 624 40.79 7.92 0.20
N LYS A 625 39.99 7.14 -0.54
CA LYS A 625 38.87 6.40 0.03
C LYS A 625 39.35 5.38 1.05
N LYS A 626 40.41 4.60 0.76
CA LYS A 626 40.96 3.67 1.75
C LYS A 626 41.44 4.38 3.01
N ARG A 627 42.17 5.50 2.88
CA ARG A 627 42.59 6.30 4.03
C ARG A 627 41.39 6.78 4.85
N ASP A 628 40.37 7.33 4.18
CA ASP A 628 39.15 7.77 4.84
C ASP A 628 38.43 6.61 5.56
N MET A 629 38.39 5.41 4.99
CA MET A 629 37.84 4.22 5.65
C MET A 629 38.64 3.80 6.88
N LEU A 630 39.97 3.91 6.84
CA LEU A 630 40.84 3.62 7.99
C LEU A 630 40.65 4.64 9.12
N ASP A 631 40.49 5.92 8.79
CA ASP A 631 40.21 6.99 9.76
C ASP A 631 38.86 6.78 10.47
N LEU A 632 37.91 6.12 9.81
CA LEU A 632 36.59 5.83 10.38
C LEU A 632 36.56 4.59 11.29
N LEU A 633 37.65 3.80 11.37
CA LEU A 633 37.66 2.55 12.14
C LEU A 633 37.38 2.76 13.63
N ASP A 634 37.77 3.90 14.21
CA ASP A 634 37.50 4.21 15.62
C ASP A 634 36.00 4.30 15.93
N TYR A 635 35.16 4.54 14.91
CA TYR A 635 33.71 4.64 15.00
C TYR A 635 32.98 3.38 14.50
N ILE A 636 33.73 2.39 14.04
CA ILE A 636 33.22 1.13 13.48
C ILE A 636 33.56 0.00 14.46
N PRO A 637 32.62 -0.90 14.79
CA PRO A 637 32.91 -2.05 15.63
C PRO A 637 34.06 -2.91 15.06
N PRO A 638 34.99 -3.43 15.91
CA PRO A 638 36.15 -4.21 15.46
C PRO A 638 35.85 -5.39 14.55
N VAL A 639 34.66 -5.99 14.67
CA VAL A 639 34.20 -7.10 13.82
C VAL A 639 34.14 -6.74 12.32
N HIS A 640 34.01 -5.46 11.97
CA HIS A 640 33.98 -5.00 10.59
C HIS A 640 35.33 -4.44 10.10
N HIS A 641 36.33 -4.32 10.98
CA HIS A 641 37.61 -3.67 10.63
C HIS A 641 38.38 -4.41 9.54
N GLU A 642 38.32 -5.74 9.55
CA GLU A 642 39.04 -6.58 8.60
C GLU A 642 38.66 -6.26 7.14
N PHE A 643 37.36 -6.06 6.88
CA PHE A 643 36.85 -5.66 5.57
C PHE A 643 37.56 -4.41 5.04
N TYR A 644 37.63 -3.35 5.86
CA TYR A 644 38.22 -2.07 5.47
C TYR A 644 39.75 -2.10 5.37
N ARG A 645 40.42 -2.86 6.24
CA ARG A 645 41.88 -3.01 6.21
C ARG A 645 42.35 -3.72 4.93
N ASN A 646 41.56 -4.69 4.47
CA ASN A 646 41.85 -5.51 3.29
C ASN A 646 41.49 -4.84 1.95
N LEU A 647 40.98 -3.61 1.94
CA LEU A 647 40.71 -2.87 0.70
C LEU A 647 41.98 -2.73 -0.15
N ILE A 648 41.89 -3.06 -1.43
CA ILE A 648 42.99 -2.90 -2.39
C ILE A 648 42.92 -1.51 -2.99
N THR A 649 44.07 -0.87 -3.24
CA THR A 649 44.13 0.46 -3.86
C THR A 649 44.82 0.43 -5.22
N GLY A 650 44.43 1.31 -6.13
CA GLY A 650 45.06 1.48 -7.45
C GLY A 650 45.33 2.96 -7.75
N ASP A 651 46.30 3.22 -8.64
CA ASP A 651 46.73 4.58 -9.00
C ASP A 651 45.80 5.26 -10.03
N ASP A 652 45.14 4.47 -10.89
CA ASP A 652 44.24 4.95 -11.97
C ASP A 652 42.75 4.75 -11.64
N VAL A 653 42.38 4.74 -10.35
CA VAL A 653 41.00 4.57 -9.91
C VAL A 653 40.36 5.94 -9.70
N GLU A 654 39.22 6.20 -10.32
CA GLU A 654 38.40 7.37 -10.02
C GLU A 654 37.32 7.03 -9.00
N ASP A 655 37.07 7.93 -8.06
CA ASP A 655 35.92 7.80 -7.17
C ASP A 655 34.65 7.98 -7.98
N ILE A 656 33.68 7.08 -7.74
CA ILE A 656 32.34 7.23 -8.31
C ILE A 656 31.69 8.42 -7.60
N GLU A 657 31.71 9.60 -8.24
CA GLU A 657 30.91 10.74 -7.79
C GLU A 657 29.44 10.32 -7.74
N LEU A 658 28.75 10.73 -6.67
CA LEU A 658 27.30 10.71 -6.63
C LEU A 658 26.84 11.65 -7.75
N LEU A 659 26.48 11.09 -8.90
CA LEU A 659 25.61 11.76 -9.85
C LEU A 659 24.34 12.09 -9.06
N GLU A 660 24.19 13.34 -8.62
CA GLU A 660 22.87 13.92 -8.51
C GLU A 660 22.18 13.65 -9.86
N GLU A 661 20.95 13.17 -9.83
CA GLU A 661 20.12 13.01 -11.03
C GLU A 661 19.88 14.40 -11.66
N VAL A 662 20.90 14.94 -12.31
CA VAL A 662 20.74 15.96 -13.30
C VAL A 662 20.21 15.19 -14.50
N ALA A 663 18.90 15.26 -14.70
CA ALA A 663 18.32 14.96 -15.99
C ALA A 663 19.07 15.82 -17.01
N GLU A 664 20.04 15.23 -17.73
CA GLU A 664 20.72 15.96 -18.78
C GLU A 664 19.64 16.43 -19.76
N PRO A 665 19.48 17.76 -19.96
CA PRO A 665 18.65 18.22 -21.06
C PRO A 665 19.28 17.64 -22.33
N GLU A 666 18.45 17.13 -23.25
CA GLU A 666 18.88 16.70 -24.58
C GLU A 666 19.71 17.84 -25.21
N GLN A 667 21.04 17.74 -25.12
CA GLN A 667 21.94 18.70 -25.72
C GLN A 667 22.10 18.34 -27.21
N ASP A 668 21.94 19.36 -28.04
CA ASP A 668 22.02 19.33 -29.49
C ASP A 668 23.18 18.49 -30.05
N GLU A 669 22.92 17.84 -31.19
CA GLU A 669 23.75 16.89 -31.95
C GLU A 669 25.16 17.38 -32.38
N ASN A 670 25.64 18.54 -31.91
CA ASN A 670 26.93 19.11 -32.33
C ASN A 670 28.12 18.87 -31.38
N MET A 671 27.93 18.31 -30.18
CA MET A 671 29.03 18.08 -29.22
C MET A 671 29.68 16.67 -29.31
N ILE A 672 29.03 15.68 -29.93
CA ILE A 672 29.55 14.29 -30.00
C ILE A 672 30.72 14.13 -31.00
N LYS A 673 31.00 15.13 -31.85
CA LYS A 673 32.13 15.06 -32.80
C LYS A 673 33.52 15.25 -32.18
N LYS A 674 33.65 15.57 -30.88
CA LYS A 674 34.97 15.85 -30.28
C LYS A 674 35.62 14.70 -29.48
N ASN A 675 34.90 13.64 -29.12
CA ASN A 675 35.46 12.51 -28.34
C ASN A 675 35.65 11.20 -29.13
N ILE A 676 35.58 11.24 -30.46
CA ILE A 676 35.83 10.07 -31.33
C ILE A 676 37.28 10.02 -31.86
N TYR A 677 38.16 10.95 -31.47
CA TYR A 677 39.56 10.98 -31.94
C TYR A 677 40.64 10.76 -30.88
N LEU A 678 40.28 10.37 -29.65
CA LEU A 678 41.26 9.94 -28.65
C LEU A 678 40.70 8.76 -27.83
N MET A 679 40.69 7.58 -28.45
CA MET A 679 40.92 6.25 -27.84
C MET A 679 41.18 5.25 -28.96
#